data_AF-A0A1M7CBP3-F1
#
_entry.id   AF-A0A1M7CBP3-F1
#
_cell.length_a   1.000
_cell.length_b   1.000
_cell.length_c   1.000
_cell.angle_alpha   90.00
_cell.angle_beta   90.00
_cell.angle_gamma   90.00
#
_symmetry.space_group_name_H-M   'P 1'
#
loop_
_entity.id
_entity.type
_entity.pdbx_description
1 polymer ?
#
loop_
_entity_poly.entity_id
_entity_poly.type
_entity_poly.pdbx_seq_one_letter_code
_entity_poly.pdbx_strand_id
1 'polypeptide(L)'
;MRKYILLLLSLASVLTGWAQAPTPAAFLGYRLGSQFTPSYRVVDYFKAVAASVPNVKVEQYGSTYEGRPLITATIASAENFAKLEQIRQQSYDLSFAKGSQAAGQPVIVWLSYNVHGNEAVSSEAAMKTLYELVNNGNAQTQQWLKNVVVIMDPCLNPDGRDRYVNFYNATRNRRPSVDVYAREHNEPWPGGRPNHYYFDLNRDWAWQSQQESQQRLTKYNQWMPQVHVDFHEQEINAPYYFAPAAEPFHDAITPWQRELQQMIGKNNAKYFDKEGWLYFTKERFDLFYPSYGDTYPMYNGALGMTFEQGGSGRAGIAVLKNDGDTLTLSDRIDHHFTTGMSTIEVAADNAEKIMQEYARFFKDAKSNPQGAYKAYVVKAAGNPEKLNTLADLLRKNQISFGYGASVSTAAGFNYYNGKTENFTIDKEDLVINAYQPRSTMLRVLFEPVSKLSDSLTYDITAWALPYAYGLPTYALKQAVTAASDSPYIKNNKPLAAQMPYAYLAQWNSVRDAKFLAQLLQHNVKVRFSETSFSASGKAFPAGTLIVTRNGNASAIKDFDNFITTQANKFRIQLDAVSSGFVEKGMDFGSDKIRFIKPPKVVMLAGDNVSSLAIGEVWHYMEQQLDYPVTIVQESNADDIKWQEVDVLILPNGEYRSLSDKPMAETIKNWVKKGGKLIAMEYAAAQVAALDWGIKVKKDEEDKDAGPDAPDYTDLKAYANRERESVKQFIPGAIYRVDLDTTHPLAFGYSPRYYTLKIDSRLYEFISSDGWNVGVIKKDNYLSGFVGAETRKRIKDGVIFGVKEMGSGQVVLMADNPLFRSFWENGKLLFANAVFFVGE
;
A
#
# COMPACT_ATOMS: atom_id res chain seq x y z
N MET A 1 -10.28 33.84 -64.15
CA MET A 1 -10.14 32.64 -63.28
C MET A 1 -8.79 32.55 -62.56
N ARG A 2 -7.62 32.64 -63.22
CA ARG A 2 -6.30 32.56 -62.56
C ARG A 2 -6.05 33.56 -61.41
N LYS A 3 -6.54 34.80 -61.51
CA LYS A 3 -6.40 35.82 -60.44
C LYS A 3 -7.25 35.54 -59.18
N TYR A 4 -8.36 34.80 -59.31
CA TYR A 4 -9.21 34.45 -58.18
C TYR A 4 -8.70 33.19 -57.44
N ILE A 5 -8.06 32.26 -58.15
CA ILE A 5 -7.42 31.07 -57.56
C ILE A 5 -6.18 31.46 -56.74
N LEU A 6 -5.38 32.43 -57.22
CA LEU A 6 -4.24 32.96 -56.46
C LEU A 6 -4.68 33.72 -55.20
N LEU A 7 -5.82 34.43 -55.24
CA LEU A 7 -6.39 35.09 -54.05
C LEU A 7 -6.89 34.07 -53.01
N LEU A 8 -7.55 32.99 -53.46
CA LEU A 8 -7.99 31.87 -52.62
C LEU A 8 -6.82 31.08 -52.03
N LEU A 9 -5.73 30.86 -52.78
CA LEU A 9 -4.50 30.24 -52.28
C LEU A 9 -3.75 31.15 -51.30
N SER A 10 -3.75 32.48 -51.52
CA SER A 10 -3.17 33.44 -50.58
C SER A 10 -4.00 33.60 -49.29
N LEU A 11 -5.34 33.53 -49.38
CA LEU A 11 -6.22 33.51 -48.21
C LEU A 11 -6.16 32.18 -47.46
N ALA A 12 -5.92 31.06 -48.14
CA ALA A 12 -5.67 29.76 -47.51
C ALA A 12 -4.31 29.70 -46.80
N SER A 13 -3.28 30.39 -47.30
CA SER A 13 -1.97 30.47 -46.65
C SER A 13 -1.86 31.47 -45.49
N VAL A 14 -2.88 32.31 -45.26
CA VAL A 14 -2.96 33.21 -44.09
C VAL A 14 -3.81 32.59 -42.96
N LEU A 15 -4.39 31.40 -43.18
CA LEU A 15 -5.10 30.62 -42.17
C LEU A 15 -4.21 29.58 -41.46
N THR A 16 -2.90 29.78 -41.40
CA THR A 16 -2.12 29.23 -40.27
C THR A 16 -2.35 30.12 -39.05
N GLY A 17 -3.62 30.28 -38.66
CA GLY A 17 -3.94 30.74 -37.32
C GLY A 17 -3.39 29.72 -36.35
N TRP A 18 -2.68 30.18 -35.32
CA TRP A 18 -2.34 29.36 -34.17
C TRP A 18 -3.64 28.71 -33.70
N ALA A 19 -3.80 27.41 -33.90
CA ALA A 19 -5.01 26.72 -33.52
C ALA A 19 -5.12 26.81 -32.00
N GLN A 20 -6.06 27.64 -31.53
CA GLN A 20 -6.33 27.78 -30.10
C GLN A 20 -6.79 26.41 -29.58
N ALA A 21 -6.28 25.99 -28.41
CA ALA A 21 -6.73 24.77 -27.78
C ALA A 21 -8.28 24.76 -27.66
N PRO A 22 -8.95 23.65 -28.00
CA PRO A 22 -10.39 23.58 -27.83
C PRO A 22 -10.73 23.70 -26.35
N THR A 23 -11.81 24.43 -26.03
CA THR A 23 -12.33 24.41 -24.66
C THR A 23 -12.82 23.00 -24.32
N PRO A 24 -12.83 22.59 -23.04
CA PRO A 24 -13.40 21.30 -22.66
C PRO A 24 -14.83 21.12 -23.18
N ALA A 25 -15.65 22.17 -23.14
CA ALA A 25 -17.03 22.11 -23.62
C ALA A 25 -17.13 21.90 -25.14
N ALA A 26 -16.28 22.57 -25.92
CA ALA A 26 -16.23 22.41 -27.37
C ALA A 26 -15.78 21.00 -27.78
N PHE A 27 -14.82 20.42 -27.06
CA PHE A 27 -14.36 19.06 -27.32
C PHE A 27 -15.36 17.99 -26.86
N LEU A 28 -15.92 18.14 -25.66
CA LEU A 28 -16.78 17.13 -25.04
C LEU A 28 -18.19 17.11 -25.67
N GLY A 29 -18.67 18.26 -26.15
CA GLY A 29 -20.04 18.45 -26.62
C GLY A 29 -21.03 18.79 -25.49
N TYR A 30 -20.53 19.02 -24.28
CA TYR A 30 -21.30 19.40 -23.09
C TYR A 30 -20.44 20.22 -22.13
N ARG A 31 -21.06 21.05 -21.29
CA ARG A 31 -20.36 21.87 -20.31
C ARG A 31 -19.81 20.99 -19.18
N LEU A 32 -18.57 21.24 -18.73
CA LEU A 32 -18.03 20.60 -17.52
C LEU A 32 -18.97 20.83 -16.33
N GLY A 33 -19.15 19.79 -15.51
CA GLY A 33 -20.09 19.79 -14.39
C GLY A 33 -21.52 19.36 -14.74
N SER A 34 -21.90 19.34 -16.03
CA SER A 34 -23.23 18.83 -16.44
C SER A 34 -23.33 17.30 -16.43
N GLN A 35 -22.18 16.61 -16.44
CA GLN A 35 -22.06 15.17 -16.31
C GLN A 35 -20.63 14.75 -16.02
N PHE A 36 -20.45 13.50 -15.56
CA PHE A 36 -19.13 12.90 -15.45
C PHE A 36 -18.61 12.36 -16.79
N THR A 37 -17.35 12.64 -17.05
CA THR A 37 -16.60 12.29 -18.24
C THR A 37 -15.85 10.96 -18.02
N PRO A 38 -16.09 9.92 -18.84
CA PRO A 38 -15.32 8.68 -18.80
C PRO A 38 -13.81 8.93 -18.98
N SER A 39 -12.98 8.12 -18.33
CA SER A 39 -11.52 8.30 -18.29
C SER A 39 -10.88 8.44 -19.69
N TYR A 40 -11.33 7.65 -20.67
CA TYR A 40 -10.82 7.71 -22.04
C TYR A 40 -11.05 9.07 -22.71
N ARG A 41 -12.18 9.74 -22.46
CA ARG A 41 -12.46 11.08 -23.02
C ARG A 41 -11.60 12.16 -22.36
N VAL A 42 -11.25 11.99 -21.09
CA VAL A 42 -10.28 12.87 -20.40
C VAL A 42 -8.91 12.73 -21.08
N VAL A 43 -8.44 11.50 -21.31
CA VAL A 43 -7.19 11.22 -22.02
C VAL A 43 -7.20 11.80 -23.44
N ASP A 44 -8.29 11.61 -24.18
CA ASP A 44 -8.42 12.15 -25.55
C ASP A 44 -8.42 13.67 -25.58
N TYR A 45 -9.03 14.33 -24.58
CA TYR A 45 -8.98 15.79 -24.45
C TYR A 45 -7.55 16.28 -24.23
N PHE A 46 -6.80 15.65 -23.31
CA PHE A 46 -5.40 15.98 -23.05
C PHE A 46 -4.54 15.84 -24.32
N LYS A 47 -4.74 14.75 -25.08
CA LYS A 47 -4.08 14.55 -26.38
C LYS A 47 -4.47 15.60 -27.41
N ALA A 48 -5.74 15.99 -27.49
CA ALA A 48 -6.23 17.00 -28.43
C ALA A 48 -5.64 18.39 -28.14
N VAL A 49 -5.49 18.74 -26.86
CA VAL A 49 -4.81 19.98 -26.45
C VAL A 49 -3.32 19.92 -26.84
N ALA A 50 -2.63 18.82 -26.54
CA ALA A 50 -1.21 18.66 -26.90
C ALA A 50 -0.95 18.70 -28.41
N ALA A 51 -1.89 18.21 -29.21
CA ALA A 51 -1.81 18.29 -30.67
C ALA A 51 -1.98 19.73 -31.21
N SER A 52 -2.69 20.60 -30.47
CA SER A 52 -2.98 21.98 -30.88
C SER A 52 -1.98 22.99 -30.33
N VAL A 53 -1.30 22.68 -29.22
CA VAL A 53 -0.45 23.62 -28.47
C VAL A 53 1.00 23.11 -28.43
N PRO A 54 1.98 23.81 -29.04
CA PRO A 54 3.37 23.34 -29.12
C PRO A 54 4.09 23.11 -27.79
N ASN A 55 3.70 23.82 -26.72
CA ASN A 55 4.38 23.78 -25.42
C ASN A 55 3.70 22.84 -24.42
N VAL A 56 3.06 21.78 -24.92
CA VAL A 56 2.42 20.73 -24.13
C VAL A 56 2.93 19.37 -24.59
N LYS A 57 3.39 18.54 -23.66
CA LYS A 57 3.81 17.16 -23.94
C LYS A 57 2.94 16.18 -23.16
N VAL A 58 2.20 15.32 -23.84
CA VAL A 58 1.48 14.20 -23.23
C VAL A 58 2.29 12.92 -23.41
N GLU A 59 2.52 12.21 -22.31
CA GLU A 59 3.25 10.94 -22.29
C GLU A 59 2.46 9.90 -21.51
N GLN A 60 2.30 8.71 -22.09
CA GLN A 60 1.82 7.55 -21.35
C GLN A 60 3.01 6.95 -20.58
N TYR A 61 2.86 6.80 -19.27
CA TYR A 61 3.89 6.21 -18.40
C TYR A 61 3.57 4.78 -17.98
N GLY A 62 2.34 4.32 -18.22
CA GLY A 62 1.93 2.98 -17.82
C GLY A 62 0.51 2.60 -18.21
N SER A 63 0.06 1.49 -17.63
CA SER A 63 -1.33 1.03 -17.71
C SER A 63 -1.79 0.41 -16.39
N THR A 64 -3.08 0.48 -16.12
CA THR A 64 -3.71 -0.19 -14.98
C THR A 64 -3.84 -1.70 -15.20
N TYR A 65 -4.32 -2.43 -14.19
CA TYR A 65 -4.63 -3.86 -14.33
C TYR A 65 -5.71 -4.15 -15.37
N GLU A 66 -6.68 -3.23 -15.56
CA GLU A 66 -7.70 -3.36 -16.61
C GLU A 66 -7.23 -2.79 -17.97
N GLY A 67 -5.94 -2.42 -18.10
CA GLY A 67 -5.34 -1.98 -19.36
C GLY A 67 -5.62 -0.53 -19.74
N ARG A 68 -6.13 0.31 -18.83
CA ARG A 68 -6.36 1.74 -19.10
C ARG A 68 -5.05 2.53 -19.06
N PRO A 69 -4.85 3.50 -19.96
CA PRO A 69 -3.61 4.26 -20.02
C PRO A 69 -3.46 5.20 -18.82
N LEU A 70 -2.26 5.22 -18.23
CA LEU A 70 -1.84 6.21 -17.26
C LEU A 70 -0.94 7.25 -17.95
N ILE A 71 -1.29 8.54 -17.85
CA ILE A 71 -0.64 9.61 -18.61
C ILE A 71 -0.18 10.76 -17.71
N THR A 72 0.84 11.48 -18.17
CA THR A 72 1.18 12.83 -17.67
C THR A 72 1.10 13.84 -18.80
N ALA A 73 0.69 15.07 -18.52
CA ALA A 73 0.87 16.22 -19.39
C ALA A 73 1.84 17.23 -18.77
N THR A 74 2.88 17.60 -19.51
CA THR A 74 3.85 18.63 -19.12
C THR A 74 3.58 19.92 -19.88
N ILE A 75 3.41 21.02 -19.17
CA ILE A 75 3.08 22.36 -19.69
C ILE A 75 4.12 23.35 -19.20
N ALA A 76 4.64 24.18 -20.10
CA ALA A 76 5.61 25.23 -19.78
C ALA A 76 5.50 26.41 -20.75
N SER A 77 6.16 27.53 -20.43
CA SER A 77 6.39 28.59 -21.41
C SER A 77 7.23 28.08 -22.59
N ALA A 78 7.16 28.74 -23.75
CA ALA A 78 7.94 28.34 -24.93
C ALA A 78 9.45 28.26 -24.65
N GLU A 79 9.98 29.19 -23.85
CA GLU A 79 11.39 29.21 -23.47
C GLU A 79 11.75 27.99 -22.60
N ASN A 80 10.96 27.71 -21.56
CA ASN A 80 11.19 26.55 -20.69
C ASN A 80 10.98 25.23 -21.42
N PHE A 81 10.00 25.16 -22.32
CA PHE A 81 9.71 23.96 -23.09
C PHE A 81 10.84 23.60 -24.06
N ALA A 82 11.50 24.60 -24.66
CA ALA A 82 12.68 24.39 -25.52
C ALA A 82 13.88 23.78 -24.77
N LYS A 83 13.96 23.96 -23.45
CA LYS A 83 15.00 23.42 -22.56
C LYS A 83 14.47 22.38 -21.56
N LEU A 84 13.32 21.76 -21.85
CA LEU A 84 12.59 20.91 -20.90
C LEU A 84 13.43 19.74 -20.35
N GLU A 85 14.19 19.07 -21.21
CA GLU A 85 15.03 17.95 -20.81
C GLU A 85 16.20 18.40 -19.91
N GLN A 86 16.77 19.58 -20.17
CA GLN A 86 17.76 20.18 -19.28
C GLN A 86 17.16 20.51 -17.91
N ILE A 87 15.94 21.07 -17.88
CA ILE A 87 15.24 21.37 -16.63
C ILE A 87 15.01 20.08 -15.82
N ARG A 88 14.50 19.03 -16.48
CA ARG A 88 14.26 17.71 -15.88
C ARG A 88 15.57 17.13 -15.31
N GLN A 89 16.62 17.08 -16.12
CA GLN A 89 17.90 16.49 -15.71
C GLN A 89 18.53 17.26 -14.54
N GLN A 90 18.43 18.59 -14.53
CA GLN A 90 18.94 19.40 -13.44
C GLN A 90 18.17 19.15 -12.13
N SER A 91 16.84 19.05 -12.17
CA SER A 91 16.04 18.66 -10.99
C SER A 91 16.46 17.29 -10.44
N TYR A 92 16.62 16.32 -11.35
CA TYR A 92 17.11 14.99 -10.99
C TYR A 92 18.51 15.03 -10.36
N ASP A 93 19.47 15.75 -10.94
CA ASP A 93 20.84 15.83 -10.42
C ASP A 93 20.89 16.48 -9.03
N LEU A 94 20.10 17.55 -8.80
CA LEU A 94 19.94 18.17 -7.48
C LEU A 94 19.42 17.16 -6.45
N SER A 95 18.49 16.28 -6.84
CA SER A 95 17.97 15.22 -5.97
C SER A 95 19.01 14.16 -5.55
N PHE A 96 20.15 14.10 -6.24
CA PHE A 96 21.29 13.26 -5.87
C PHE A 96 22.45 14.07 -5.24
N ALA A 97 22.18 15.34 -4.89
CA ALA A 97 23.19 16.32 -4.47
C ALA A 97 24.37 16.36 -5.44
N LYS A 98 24.06 16.41 -6.74
CA LYS A 98 25.01 16.61 -7.85
C LYS A 98 24.71 17.94 -8.52
N GLY A 99 25.77 18.62 -8.96
CA GLY A 99 25.67 19.94 -9.58
C GLY A 99 25.30 21.06 -8.60
N SER A 100 25.08 22.25 -9.14
CA SER A 100 24.58 23.42 -8.42
C SER A 100 23.27 23.89 -9.05
N GLN A 101 22.46 24.60 -8.28
CA GLN A 101 21.31 25.30 -8.83
C GLN A 101 21.79 26.32 -9.87
N ALA A 102 21.17 26.31 -11.06
CA ALA A 102 21.35 27.36 -12.06
C ALA A 102 20.44 28.53 -11.72
N ALA A 103 20.94 29.75 -11.84
CA ALA A 103 20.12 30.95 -11.70
C ALA A 103 18.98 30.93 -12.73
N GLY A 104 17.75 31.19 -12.28
CA GLY A 104 16.57 31.19 -13.15
C GLY A 104 16.03 29.82 -13.55
N GLN A 105 16.47 28.73 -12.90
CA GLN A 105 15.86 27.41 -13.08
C GLN A 105 14.39 27.43 -12.62
N PRO A 106 13.42 27.01 -13.45
CA PRO A 106 12.02 26.98 -13.06
C PRO A 106 11.70 25.86 -12.07
N VAL A 107 10.72 26.10 -11.21
CA VAL A 107 10.17 25.09 -10.28
C VAL A 107 9.29 24.10 -11.03
N ILE A 108 9.43 22.82 -10.72
CA ILE A 108 8.51 21.79 -11.22
C ILE A 108 7.38 21.59 -10.21
N VAL A 109 6.15 21.88 -10.65
CA VAL A 109 4.91 21.67 -9.89
C VAL A 109 4.19 20.46 -10.48
N TRP A 110 3.91 19.45 -9.66
CA TRP A 110 3.19 18.25 -10.05
C TRP A 110 1.79 18.24 -9.42
N LEU A 111 0.75 18.17 -10.26
CA LEU A 111 -0.65 18.12 -9.85
C LEU A 111 -1.21 16.72 -10.16
N SER A 112 -1.52 15.96 -9.11
CA SER A 112 -2.01 14.59 -9.17
C SER A 112 -3.50 14.52 -8.84
N TYR A 113 -4.30 13.95 -9.75
CA TYR A 113 -5.75 13.94 -9.63
C TYR A 113 -6.29 12.50 -9.52
N ASN A 114 -7.35 12.33 -8.70
CA ASN A 114 -8.23 11.16 -8.73
C ASN A 114 -7.52 9.82 -8.43
N VAL A 115 -6.71 9.78 -7.37
CA VAL A 115 -6.12 8.52 -6.84
C VAL A 115 -7.16 7.59 -6.24
N HIS A 116 -8.27 8.15 -5.75
CA HIS A 116 -9.49 7.43 -5.46
C HIS A 116 -10.50 7.67 -6.57
N GLY A 117 -10.94 6.60 -7.25
CA GLY A 117 -11.69 6.74 -8.50
C GLY A 117 -13.06 7.42 -8.37
N ASN A 118 -13.73 7.26 -7.23
CA ASN A 118 -15.03 7.89 -6.95
C ASN A 118 -14.92 9.31 -6.36
N GLU A 119 -13.72 9.86 -6.19
CA GLU A 119 -13.48 11.29 -5.94
C GLU A 119 -13.45 12.03 -7.29
N ALA A 120 -14.58 11.92 -7.97
CA ALA A 120 -14.77 12.05 -9.40
C ALA A 120 -14.56 13.47 -9.96
N VAL A 121 -14.66 14.50 -9.11
CA VAL A 121 -14.43 15.90 -9.52
C VAL A 121 -13.00 16.12 -10.02
N SER A 122 -12.02 15.41 -9.47
CA SER A 122 -10.59 15.68 -9.70
C SER A 122 -10.22 15.64 -11.19
N SER A 123 -10.69 14.64 -11.94
CA SER A 123 -10.43 14.57 -13.39
C SER A 123 -11.17 15.63 -14.22
N GLU A 124 -12.33 16.11 -13.75
CA GLU A 124 -13.05 17.21 -14.41
C GLU A 124 -12.30 18.54 -14.21
N ALA A 125 -11.84 18.79 -12.98
CA ALA A 125 -11.03 19.95 -12.65
C ALA A 125 -9.71 19.96 -13.42
N ALA A 126 -9.07 18.79 -13.61
CA ALA A 126 -7.86 18.66 -14.42
C ALA A 126 -8.05 19.17 -15.87
N MET A 127 -9.20 18.92 -16.50
CA MET A 127 -9.48 19.43 -17.85
C MET A 127 -9.61 20.97 -17.88
N LYS A 128 -10.24 21.55 -16.86
CA LYS A 128 -10.36 23.01 -16.72
C LYS A 128 -9.00 23.66 -16.47
N THR A 129 -8.20 23.10 -15.56
CA THR A 129 -6.84 23.56 -15.27
C THR A 129 -5.94 23.49 -16.50
N LEU A 130 -5.95 22.37 -17.24
CA LEU A 130 -5.17 22.25 -18.48
C LEU A 130 -5.51 23.35 -19.48
N TYR A 131 -6.81 23.61 -19.71
CA TYR A 131 -7.25 24.65 -20.63
C TYR A 131 -6.72 26.03 -20.23
N GLU A 132 -6.78 26.37 -18.95
CA GLU A 132 -6.31 27.67 -18.47
C GLU A 132 -4.80 27.85 -18.65
N LEU A 133 -4.01 26.80 -18.38
CA LEU A 133 -2.55 26.85 -18.52
C LEU A 133 -2.12 27.09 -19.97
N VAL A 134 -2.90 26.60 -20.94
CA VAL A 134 -2.59 26.76 -22.38
C VAL A 134 -3.29 27.96 -23.02
N ASN A 135 -4.10 28.70 -22.25
CA ASN A 135 -4.82 29.86 -22.74
C ASN A 135 -3.88 31.07 -22.85
N ASN A 136 -3.39 31.34 -24.06
CA ASN A 136 -2.55 32.51 -24.35
C ASN A 136 -3.21 33.86 -24.04
N GLY A 137 -4.54 33.90 -23.89
CA GLY A 137 -5.27 35.10 -23.48
C GLY A 137 -5.08 35.47 -22.00
N ASN A 138 -4.63 34.54 -21.15
CA ASN A 138 -4.35 34.82 -19.75
C ASN A 138 -2.87 35.21 -19.54
N ALA A 139 -2.60 36.51 -19.61
CA ALA A 139 -1.25 37.05 -19.45
C ALA A 139 -0.59 36.70 -18.10
N GLN A 140 -1.38 36.60 -17.03
CA GLN A 140 -0.86 36.29 -15.70
C GLN A 140 -0.37 34.83 -15.63
N THR A 141 -1.17 33.89 -16.13
CA THR A 141 -0.77 32.48 -16.21
C THR A 141 0.46 32.28 -17.11
N GLN A 142 0.51 32.96 -18.25
CA GLN A 142 1.70 32.90 -19.12
C GLN A 142 2.95 33.48 -18.45
N GLN A 143 2.80 34.47 -17.56
CA GLN A 143 3.91 35.00 -16.77
C GLN A 143 4.38 33.99 -15.72
N TRP A 144 3.47 33.29 -15.03
CA TRP A 144 3.84 32.24 -14.07
C TRP A 144 4.63 31.11 -14.73
N LEU A 145 4.22 30.66 -15.93
CA LEU A 145 4.89 29.59 -16.70
C LEU A 145 6.33 29.90 -17.13
N LYS A 146 6.82 31.15 -16.96
CA LYS A 146 8.24 31.48 -17.10
C LYS A 146 9.07 30.98 -15.94
N ASN A 147 8.47 30.89 -14.75
CA ASN A 147 9.14 30.46 -13.51
C ASN A 147 8.76 29.02 -13.11
N VAL A 148 7.77 28.41 -13.77
CA VAL A 148 7.34 27.04 -13.46
C VAL A 148 7.23 26.15 -14.69
N VAL A 149 7.41 24.85 -14.47
CA VAL A 149 6.97 23.76 -15.35
C VAL A 149 5.89 22.99 -14.59
N VAL A 150 4.72 22.83 -15.19
CA VAL A 150 3.59 22.11 -14.59
C VAL A 150 3.52 20.70 -15.18
N ILE A 151 3.43 19.68 -14.33
CA ILE A 151 3.13 18.30 -14.72
C ILE A 151 1.78 17.95 -14.13
N MET A 152 0.85 17.49 -14.97
CA MET A 152 -0.47 17.06 -14.55
C MET A 152 -0.64 15.57 -14.79
N ASP A 153 -1.05 14.84 -13.75
CA ASP A 153 -1.55 13.46 -13.87
C ASP A 153 -3.08 13.48 -13.68
N PRO A 154 -3.88 13.42 -14.75
CA PRO A 154 -5.30 13.73 -14.70
C PRO A 154 -6.17 12.66 -14.05
N CYS A 155 -5.66 11.43 -13.91
CA CYS A 155 -6.39 10.32 -13.31
C CYS A 155 -5.44 9.20 -12.90
N LEU A 156 -5.14 9.15 -11.61
CA LEU A 156 -4.27 8.13 -11.01
C LEU A 156 -4.93 6.75 -10.88
N ASN A 157 -6.26 6.69 -10.84
CA ASN A 157 -7.03 5.44 -10.75
C ASN A 157 -8.17 5.39 -11.79
N PRO A 158 -7.87 5.23 -13.09
CA PRO A 158 -8.90 5.21 -14.13
C PRO A 158 -9.82 3.98 -14.04
N ASP A 159 -9.39 2.88 -13.40
CA ASP A 159 -10.21 1.69 -13.18
C ASP A 159 -11.34 1.98 -12.17
N GLY A 160 -11.00 2.51 -11.00
CA GLY A 160 -12.00 2.95 -10.02
C GLY A 160 -12.86 4.10 -10.54
N ARG A 161 -12.27 5.02 -11.31
CA ARG A 161 -12.97 6.15 -11.93
C ARG A 161 -14.06 5.68 -12.87
N ASP A 162 -13.74 4.78 -13.81
CA ASP A 162 -14.73 4.28 -14.76
C ASP A 162 -15.77 3.41 -14.06
N ARG A 163 -15.43 2.68 -13.00
CA ARG A 163 -16.42 1.97 -12.16
C ARG A 163 -17.48 2.95 -11.62
N TYR A 164 -17.04 4.08 -11.06
CA TYR A 164 -17.93 5.13 -10.57
C TYR A 164 -18.73 5.80 -11.71
N VAL A 165 -18.06 6.21 -12.79
CA VAL A 165 -18.70 6.91 -13.93
C VAL A 165 -19.76 6.04 -14.58
N ASN A 166 -19.46 4.75 -14.78
CA ASN A 166 -20.40 3.80 -15.38
C ASN A 166 -21.62 3.61 -14.50
N PHE A 167 -21.45 3.51 -13.18
CA PHE A 167 -22.56 3.52 -12.23
C PHE A 167 -23.39 4.80 -12.39
N TYR A 168 -22.77 5.97 -12.16
CA TYR A 168 -23.52 7.22 -12.08
C TYR A 168 -24.24 7.55 -13.38
N ASN A 169 -23.56 7.43 -14.53
CA ASN A 169 -24.15 7.74 -15.83
C ASN A 169 -25.27 6.78 -16.23
N ALA A 170 -25.27 5.54 -15.74
CA ALA A 170 -26.35 4.59 -15.97
C ALA A 170 -27.55 4.80 -15.04
N THR A 171 -27.35 5.41 -13.86
CA THR A 171 -28.41 5.56 -12.84
C THR A 171 -28.98 6.97 -12.73
N ARG A 172 -28.29 7.98 -13.24
CA ARG A 172 -28.71 9.38 -13.12
C ARG A 172 -30.05 9.65 -13.78
N ASN A 173 -30.79 10.58 -13.21
CA ASN A 173 -31.97 11.16 -13.85
C ASN A 173 -31.59 12.25 -14.86
N ARG A 174 -32.51 12.60 -15.78
CA ARG A 174 -32.32 13.77 -16.68
C ARG A 174 -32.14 15.07 -15.89
N ARG A 175 -32.84 15.19 -14.76
CA ARG A 175 -32.63 16.24 -13.76
C ARG A 175 -31.94 15.57 -12.56
N PRO A 176 -30.74 15.99 -12.16
CA PRO A 176 -30.06 15.42 -11.00
C PRO A 176 -30.96 15.49 -9.76
N SER A 177 -30.97 14.42 -8.98
CA SER A 177 -31.68 14.37 -7.70
C SER A 177 -30.77 14.93 -6.62
N VAL A 178 -31.24 15.89 -5.83
CA VAL A 178 -30.43 16.40 -4.69
C VAL A 178 -30.60 15.55 -3.42
N ASP A 179 -31.65 14.71 -3.37
CA ASP A 179 -31.95 13.86 -2.24
C ASP A 179 -30.91 12.75 -2.04
N VAL A 180 -30.19 12.75 -0.91
CA VAL A 180 -29.08 11.82 -0.59
C VAL A 180 -29.43 10.32 -0.64
N TYR A 181 -30.72 9.98 -0.50
CA TYR A 181 -31.20 8.60 -0.57
C TYR A 181 -31.55 8.14 -2.00
N ALA A 182 -31.41 9.02 -3.00
CA ALA A 182 -31.62 8.66 -4.39
C ALA A 182 -30.58 7.64 -4.86
N ARG A 183 -30.97 6.80 -5.83
CA ARG A 183 -30.10 5.74 -6.37
C ARG A 183 -28.76 6.27 -6.89
N GLU A 184 -28.74 7.46 -7.49
CA GLU A 184 -27.52 8.05 -8.07
C GLU A 184 -26.45 8.46 -7.03
N HIS A 185 -26.79 8.44 -5.73
CA HIS A 185 -25.86 8.74 -4.62
C HIS A 185 -25.39 7.49 -3.86
N ASN A 186 -25.85 6.31 -4.25
CA ASN A 186 -25.56 5.05 -3.56
C ASN A 186 -24.83 4.09 -4.50
N GLU A 187 -23.50 4.24 -4.59
CA GLU A 187 -22.67 3.35 -5.40
C GLU A 187 -22.71 1.90 -4.87
N PRO A 188 -22.78 0.89 -5.75
CA PRO A 188 -22.79 -0.51 -5.33
C PRO A 188 -21.41 -0.95 -4.82
N TRP A 189 -21.36 -2.03 -4.04
CA TRP A 189 -20.11 -2.72 -3.73
C TRP A 189 -19.62 -3.52 -4.95
N PRO A 190 -18.30 -3.54 -5.23
CA PRO A 190 -17.27 -2.67 -4.67
C PRO A 190 -17.43 -1.24 -5.20
N GLY A 191 -17.11 -0.28 -4.33
CA GLY A 191 -17.11 1.13 -4.68
C GLY A 191 -16.06 1.54 -5.72
N GLY A 192 -16.12 2.78 -6.20
CA GLY A 192 -15.14 3.32 -7.16
C GLY A 192 -13.83 3.81 -6.52
N ARG A 193 -13.75 3.86 -5.18
CA ARG A 193 -12.57 4.35 -4.45
C ARG A 193 -11.28 3.60 -4.82
N PRO A 194 -11.20 2.26 -4.69
CA PRO A 194 -9.94 1.55 -4.89
C PRO A 194 -9.69 1.15 -6.36
N ASN A 195 -8.49 0.63 -6.67
CA ASN A 195 -8.13 0.13 -8.01
C ASN A 195 -8.84 -1.21 -8.35
N HIS A 196 -8.35 -1.92 -9.37
CA HIS A 196 -8.86 -3.25 -9.77
C HIS A 196 -8.83 -4.28 -8.63
N TYR A 197 -7.67 -4.43 -7.98
CA TYR A 197 -7.48 -5.35 -6.85
C TYR A 197 -7.98 -4.80 -5.51
N TYR A 198 -8.82 -3.77 -5.54
CA TYR A 198 -9.36 -3.09 -4.35
C TYR A 198 -8.29 -2.55 -3.38
N PHE A 199 -7.15 -2.08 -3.89
CA PHE A 199 -6.18 -1.34 -3.08
C PHE A 199 -6.46 0.16 -3.07
N ASP A 200 -6.25 0.77 -1.91
CA ASP A 200 -6.13 2.22 -1.78
C ASP A 200 -4.75 2.66 -2.30
N LEU A 201 -4.74 3.30 -3.47
CA LEU A 201 -3.51 3.76 -4.12
C LEU A 201 -2.85 4.95 -3.40
N ASN A 202 -3.59 5.65 -2.52
CA ASN A 202 -3.05 6.69 -1.65
C ASN A 202 -2.56 6.12 -0.30
N ARG A 203 -2.34 4.80 -0.22
CA ARG A 203 -1.58 4.14 0.86
C ARG A 203 -0.36 3.38 0.33
N ASP A 204 -0.11 3.41 -0.97
CA ASP A 204 0.84 2.53 -1.66
C ASP A 204 2.05 3.25 -2.26
N TRP A 205 2.27 4.53 -1.94
CA TRP A 205 3.41 5.31 -2.45
C TRP A 205 4.78 4.80 -1.99
N ALA A 206 4.97 4.50 -0.70
CA ALA A 206 6.24 3.97 -0.22
C ALA A 206 6.39 2.46 -0.54
N TRP A 207 5.28 1.73 -0.53
CA TRP A 207 5.26 0.26 -0.62
C TRP A 207 5.30 -0.25 -2.04
N GLN A 208 4.67 0.47 -2.97
CA GLN A 208 4.66 0.16 -4.41
C GLN A 208 4.27 -1.29 -4.68
N SER A 209 3.22 -1.75 -3.99
CA SER A 209 2.66 -3.09 -4.15
C SER A 209 1.86 -3.20 -5.45
N GLN A 210 1.17 -2.12 -5.83
CA GLN A 210 0.31 -2.08 -7.01
C GLN A 210 1.09 -1.65 -8.27
N GLN A 211 0.64 -2.14 -9.43
CA GLN A 211 1.28 -1.84 -10.71
C GLN A 211 1.20 -0.35 -11.06
N GLU A 212 0.08 0.31 -10.75
CA GLU A 212 -0.11 1.75 -10.97
C GLU A 212 0.92 2.56 -10.19
N SER A 213 1.12 2.26 -8.90
CA SER A 213 2.11 2.91 -8.04
C SER A 213 3.55 2.70 -8.53
N GLN A 214 3.91 1.48 -8.93
CA GLN A 214 5.26 1.16 -9.44
C GLN A 214 5.60 1.95 -10.71
N GLN A 215 4.66 2.05 -11.64
CA GLN A 215 4.84 2.81 -12.88
C GLN A 215 4.85 4.32 -12.61
N ARG A 216 3.93 4.81 -11.77
CA ARG A 216 3.85 6.23 -11.35
C ARG A 216 5.16 6.69 -10.74
N LEU A 217 5.71 5.92 -9.80
CA LEU A 217 6.92 6.33 -9.09
C LEU A 217 8.17 6.25 -9.94
N THR A 218 8.20 5.35 -10.93
CA THR A 218 9.24 5.37 -11.96
C THR A 218 9.23 6.70 -12.71
N LYS A 219 8.05 7.19 -13.13
CA LYS A 219 7.91 8.49 -13.81
C LYS A 219 8.18 9.67 -12.87
N TYR A 220 7.63 9.66 -11.66
CA TYR A 220 7.84 10.69 -10.63
C TYR A 220 9.34 10.87 -10.35
N ASN A 221 10.06 9.76 -10.13
CA ASN A 221 11.50 9.79 -9.82
C ASN A 221 12.39 10.24 -10.99
N GLN A 222 11.88 10.31 -12.23
CA GLN A 222 12.60 10.92 -13.36
C GLN A 222 12.57 12.45 -13.33
N TRP A 223 11.57 13.04 -12.68
CA TRP A 223 11.35 14.48 -12.59
C TRP A 223 11.72 15.06 -11.23
N MET A 224 11.43 14.32 -10.17
CA MET A 224 11.71 14.69 -8.80
C MET A 224 11.21 16.13 -8.48
N PRO A 225 9.89 16.38 -8.61
CA PRO A 225 9.33 17.74 -8.55
C PRO A 225 9.59 18.42 -7.20
N GLN A 226 9.58 19.75 -7.20
CA GLN A 226 9.76 20.54 -5.98
C GLN A 226 8.44 20.78 -5.24
N VAL A 227 7.31 20.79 -5.95
CA VAL A 227 5.97 20.92 -5.36
C VAL A 227 5.08 19.81 -5.91
N HIS A 228 4.31 19.14 -5.05
CA HIS A 228 3.35 18.10 -5.40
C HIS A 228 2.02 18.35 -4.67
N VAL A 229 0.92 18.27 -5.40
CA VAL A 229 -0.44 18.35 -4.86
C VAL A 229 -1.21 17.08 -5.22
N ASP A 230 -1.85 16.47 -4.23
CA ASP A 230 -2.78 15.35 -4.40
C ASP A 230 -4.23 15.85 -4.18
N PHE A 231 -5.06 15.73 -5.23
CA PHE A 231 -6.44 16.24 -5.25
C PHE A 231 -7.46 15.16 -4.94
N HIS A 232 -8.21 15.37 -3.87
CA HIS A 232 -9.14 14.44 -3.26
C HIS A 232 -10.53 15.02 -3.02
N GLU A 233 -11.47 14.13 -2.69
CA GLU A 233 -12.76 14.49 -2.10
C GLU A 233 -13.00 13.79 -0.76
N GLN A 234 -13.79 14.44 0.08
CA GLN A 234 -14.25 13.99 1.39
C GLN A 234 -15.78 14.03 1.49
N GLU A 235 -16.34 13.85 2.68
CA GLU A 235 -17.79 13.82 2.91
C GLU A 235 -18.54 15.04 2.34
N ILE A 236 -19.76 14.84 1.85
CA ILE A 236 -20.59 15.88 1.19
C ILE A 236 -20.83 17.15 2.02
N ASN A 237 -20.80 17.02 3.35
CA ASN A 237 -21.07 18.11 4.28
C ASN A 237 -19.81 18.84 4.74
N ALA A 238 -18.62 18.34 4.38
CA ALA A 238 -17.37 18.98 4.73
C ALA A 238 -17.09 20.17 3.79
N PRO A 239 -16.70 21.35 4.31
CA PRO A 239 -16.14 22.42 3.49
C PRO A 239 -14.81 21.99 2.82
N TYR A 240 -14.22 22.87 2.02
CA TYR A 240 -12.95 22.55 1.38
C TYR A 240 -11.80 22.52 2.40
N TYR A 241 -10.90 21.54 2.29
CA TYR A 241 -9.65 21.55 3.04
C TYR A 241 -8.44 21.75 2.15
N PHE A 242 -7.53 22.59 2.61
CA PHE A 242 -6.18 22.71 2.07
C PHE A 242 -5.16 22.90 3.19
N ALA A 243 -3.88 22.64 2.88
CA ALA A 243 -2.76 22.89 3.78
C ALA A 243 -2.82 24.30 4.41
N PRO A 244 -2.33 24.51 5.65
CA PRO A 244 -1.47 23.62 6.42
C PRO A 244 -2.16 22.41 7.07
N ALA A 245 -1.42 21.31 7.19
CA ALA A 245 -1.82 20.08 7.88
C ALA A 245 -1.92 20.24 9.42
N ALA A 246 -2.60 19.30 10.07
CA ALA A 246 -2.59 19.17 11.53
C ALA A 246 -1.35 18.41 12.02
N GLU A 247 -1.05 18.58 13.31
CA GLU A 247 -0.16 17.67 14.01
C GLU A 247 -0.85 16.28 14.16
N PRO A 248 -0.09 15.17 14.15
CA PRO A 248 1.37 15.13 14.16
C PRO A 248 2.02 15.25 12.77
N PHE A 249 3.07 16.06 12.69
CA PHE A 249 4.03 16.00 11.59
C PHE A 249 5.14 15.03 11.97
N HIS A 250 5.65 14.24 11.02
CA HIS A 250 6.93 13.60 11.25
C HIS A 250 8.01 14.68 11.42
N ASP A 251 8.88 14.48 12.40
CA ASP A 251 10.01 15.38 12.69
C ASP A 251 11.10 15.41 11.57
N ALA A 252 10.94 14.60 10.52
CA ALA A 252 11.74 14.63 9.31
C ALA A 252 11.32 15.78 8.36
N ILE A 253 10.11 16.31 8.52
CA ILE A 253 9.61 17.44 7.73
C ILE A 253 10.31 18.72 8.16
N THR A 254 10.97 19.37 7.20
CA THR A 254 11.76 20.58 7.46
C THR A 254 10.89 21.79 7.81
N PRO A 255 11.41 22.76 8.58
CA PRO A 255 10.70 24.01 8.85
C PRO A 255 10.28 24.76 7.58
N TRP A 256 11.12 24.75 6.54
CA TRP A 256 10.83 25.39 5.26
C TRP A 256 9.63 24.75 4.55
N GLN A 257 9.55 23.42 4.50
CA GLN A 257 8.38 22.73 3.91
C GLN A 257 7.09 23.14 4.64
N ARG A 258 7.11 23.28 5.98
CA ARG A 258 5.96 23.76 6.75
C ARG A 258 5.62 25.22 6.45
N GLU A 259 6.62 26.08 6.29
CA GLU A 259 6.45 27.48 5.94
C GLU A 259 5.79 27.64 4.56
N LEU A 260 6.25 26.86 3.57
CA LEU A 260 5.67 26.90 2.23
C LEU A 260 4.24 26.35 2.19
N GLN A 261 3.88 25.35 3.00
CA GLN A 261 2.46 24.97 3.19
C GLN A 261 1.62 26.16 3.67
N GLN A 262 2.12 26.96 4.62
CA GLN A 262 1.39 28.12 5.12
C GLN A 262 1.25 29.22 4.07
N MET A 263 2.28 29.44 3.24
CA MET A 263 2.21 30.40 2.14
C MET A 263 1.12 30.03 1.13
N ILE A 264 1.10 28.77 0.69
CA ILE A 264 0.09 28.27 -0.25
C ILE A 264 -1.30 28.28 0.38
N GLY A 265 -1.43 27.83 1.62
CA GLY A 265 -2.69 27.85 2.36
C GLY A 265 -3.28 29.25 2.50
N LYS A 266 -2.45 30.26 2.82
CA LYS A 266 -2.90 31.66 2.89
C LYS A 266 -3.32 32.20 1.52
N ASN A 267 -2.65 31.80 0.44
CA ASN A 267 -3.04 32.24 -0.90
C ASN A 267 -4.34 31.56 -1.34
N ASN A 268 -4.54 30.28 -1.03
CA ASN A 268 -5.81 29.59 -1.24
C ASN A 268 -6.94 30.28 -0.47
N ALA A 269 -6.74 30.57 0.82
CA ALA A 269 -7.67 31.30 1.66
C ALA A 269 -8.08 32.65 1.04
N LYS A 270 -7.11 33.44 0.55
CA LYS A 270 -7.40 34.73 -0.13
C LYS A 270 -8.40 34.60 -1.28
N TYR A 271 -8.31 33.55 -2.10
CA TYR A 271 -9.27 33.33 -3.20
C TYR A 271 -10.62 32.84 -2.68
N PHE A 272 -10.64 31.94 -1.69
CA PHE A 272 -11.88 31.44 -1.09
C PHE A 272 -12.63 32.54 -0.33
N ASP A 273 -11.93 33.38 0.43
CA ASP A 273 -12.48 34.54 1.14
C ASP A 273 -13.17 35.51 0.17
N LYS A 274 -12.58 35.71 -1.02
CA LYS A 274 -13.13 36.59 -2.05
C LYS A 274 -14.46 36.08 -2.61
N GLU A 275 -14.59 34.77 -2.79
CA GLU A 275 -15.80 34.14 -3.33
C GLU A 275 -16.81 33.77 -2.22
N GLY A 276 -16.43 33.87 -0.94
CA GLY A 276 -17.25 33.48 0.20
C GLY A 276 -17.36 31.96 0.40
N TRP A 277 -16.41 31.19 -0.12
CA TRP A 277 -16.39 29.73 0.00
C TRP A 277 -15.84 29.31 1.36
N LEU A 278 -16.53 28.38 2.02
CA LEU A 278 -16.08 27.83 3.31
C LEU A 278 -14.88 26.90 3.12
N TYR A 279 -13.88 27.06 3.98
CA TYR A 279 -12.71 26.18 4.05
C TYR A 279 -12.26 25.98 5.49
N PHE A 280 -11.41 24.98 5.69
CA PHE A 280 -10.71 24.74 6.96
C PHE A 280 -9.26 24.30 6.72
N THR A 281 -8.42 24.46 7.73
CA THR A 281 -6.99 24.08 7.74
C THR A 281 -6.58 23.66 9.17
N LYS A 282 -5.44 22.98 9.35
CA LYS A 282 -4.88 22.58 10.67
C LYS A 282 -5.76 21.63 11.51
N GLU A 283 -6.61 20.86 10.84
CA GLU A 283 -7.44 19.82 11.44
C GLU A 283 -7.07 18.45 10.84
N ARG A 284 -7.80 17.39 11.22
CA ARG A 284 -7.81 15.97 10.76
C ARG A 284 -6.64 15.38 9.96
N PHE A 285 -6.19 16.01 8.88
CA PHE A 285 -5.17 15.49 7.95
C PHE A 285 -3.77 15.84 8.45
N ASP A 286 -3.02 14.80 8.85
CA ASP A 286 -1.65 14.89 9.35
C ASP A 286 -0.60 14.58 8.27
N LEU A 287 0.68 14.80 8.61
CA LEU A 287 1.82 14.48 7.73
C LEU A 287 2.80 13.54 8.44
N PHE A 288 2.28 12.45 9.00
CA PHE A 288 3.07 11.47 9.74
C PHE A 288 3.39 10.22 8.90
N TYR A 289 2.37 9.56 8.37
CA TYR A 289 2.50 8.29 7.64
C TYR A 289 3.27 8.43 6.32
N PRO A 290 4.20 7.51 5.93
CA PRO A 290 5.10 7.72 4.78
C PRO A 290 4.57 7.42 3.39
N SER A 291 3.35 6.93 3.26
CA SER A 291 2.87 6.33 2.01
C SER A 291 1.67 7.08 1.41
N TYR A 292 1.57 8.39 1.66
CA TYR A 292 0.61 9.29 1.01
C TYR A 292 1.22 10.03 -0.17
N GLY A 293 0.36 10.55 -1.04
CA GLY A 293 0.72 11.45 -2.13
C GLY A 293 1.23 12.82 -1.68
N ASP A 294 1.15 13.19 -0.40
CA ASP A 294 1.80 14.38 0.14
C ASP A 294 3.08 14.05 0.93
N THR A 295 3.06 13.04 1.81
CA THR A 295 4.22 12.71 2.66
C THR A 295 5.35 12.02 1.90
N TYR A 296 5.06 11.13 0.95
CA TYR A 296 6.13 10.49 0.15
C TYR A 296 6.96 11.53 -0.62
N PRO A 297 6.35 12.51 -1.33
CA PRO A 297 7.07 13.64 -1.90
C PRO A 297 7.88 14.43 -0.85
N MET A 298 7.32 14.69 0.33
CA MET A 298 8.01 15.47 1.38
C MET A 298 9.26 14.78 1.92
N TYR A 299 9.21 13.46 2.12
CA TYR A 299 10.37 12.67 2.52
C TYR A 299 11.40 12.50 1.40
N ASN A 300 11.04 12.94 0.20
CA ASN A 300 11.88 13.04 -1.00
C ASN A 300 12.13 14.50 -1.42
N GLY A 301 12.11 15.45 -0.48
CA GLY A 301 12.59 16.82 -0.67
C GLY A 301 11.61 17.79 -1.32
N ALA A 302 10.47 17.32 -1.83
CA ALA A 302 9.42 18.17 -2.36
C ALA A 302 8.60 18.84 -1.23
N LEU A 303 7.80 19.85 -1.56
CA LEU A 303 6.63 20.19 -0.78
C LEU A 303 5.45 19.35 -1.26
N GLY A 304 4.88 18.51 -0.39
CA GLY A 304 3.64 17.78 -0.65
C GLY A 304 2.44 18.43 0.04
N MET A 305 1.27 18.36 -0.59
CA MET A 305 0.00 18.81 -0.03
C MET A 305 -1.16 17.93 -0.51
N THR A 306 -2.12 17.73 0.39
CA THR A 306 -3.43 17.14 0.09
C THR A 306 -4.49 18.24 0.09
N PHE A 307 -5.36 18.24 -0.93
CA PHE A 307 -6.53 19.09 -0.98
C PHE A 307 -7.80 18.25 -1.04
N GLU A 308 -8.80 18.58 -0.23
CA GLU A 308 -9.97 17.74 0.02
C GLU A 308 -11.24 18.55 -0.22
N GLN A 309 -11.93 18.25 -1.32
CA GLN A 309 -13.20 18.87 -1.67
C GLN A 309 -14.36 18.10 -1.02
N GLY A 310 -15.29 18.79 -0.35
CA GLY A 310 -16.55 18.16 0.06
C GLY A 310 -17.25 17.54 -1.15
N GLY A 311 -17.60 16.25 -1.06
CA GLY A 311 -18.02 15.49 -2.22
C GLY A 311 -18.06 13.98 -1.97
N SER A 312 -17.17 13.23 -2.63
CA SER A 312 -17.09 11.76 -2.71
C SER A 312 -18.04 11.12 -3.72
N GLY A 313 -18.03 9.78 -3.79
CA GLY A 313 -18.97 9.02 -4.63
C GLY A 313 -20.45 9.32 -4.35
N ARG A 314 -20.75 9.85 -3.15
CA ARG A 314 -22.11 10.22 -2.70
C ARG A 314 -22.66 11.52 -3.28
N ALA A 315 -21.82 12.37 -3.89
CA ALA A 315 -22.23 13.73 -4.25
C ALA A 315 -22.92 13.83 -5.62
N GLY A 316 -22.71 12.86 -6.51
CA GLY A 316 -23.28 12.87 -7.85
C GLY A 316 -22.97 14.15 -8.64
N ILE A 317 -23.89 14.65 -9.45
CA ILE A 317 -23.78 15.99 -10.06
C ILE A 317 -24.23 17.08 -9.10
N ALA A 318 -25.20 16.80 -8.23
CA ALA A 318 -25.72 17.74 -7.24
C ALA A 318 -26.26 16.97 -6.03
N VAL A 319 -26.01 17.47 -4.82
CA VAL A 319 -26.48 16.85 -3.58
C VAL A 319 -26.87 17.92 -2.56
N LEU A 320 -27.94 17.68 -1.81
CA LEU A 320 -28.38 18.54 -0.72
C LEU A 320 -27.49 18.30 0.50
N LYS A 321 -26.89 19.37 1.01
CA LYS A 321 -26.15 19.38 2.27
C LYS A 321 -27.10 19.57 3.45
N ASN A 322 -26.62 19.25 4.65
CA ASN A 322 -27.39 19.39 5.89
C ASN A 322 -27.76 20.85 6.24
N ASP A 323 -27.03 21.83 5.70
CA ASP A 323 -27.30 23.26 5.87
C ASP A 323 -28.43 23.78 4.94
N GLY A 324 -28.98 22.91 4.08
CA GLY A 324 -30.02 23.23 3.11
C GLY A 324 -29.50 23.76 1.76
N ASP A 325 -28.19 23.91 1.61
CA ASP A 325 -27.56 24.33 0.35
C ASP A 325 -27.25 23.12 -0.55
N THR A 326 -27.12 23.37 -1.86
CA THR A 326 -26.86 22.31 -2.86
C THR A 326 -25.41 22.36 -3.31
N LEU A 327 -24.66 21.31 -3.01
CA LEU A 327 -23.29 21.13 -3.50
C LEU A 327 -23.33 20.59 -4.93
N THR A 328 -22.86 21.37 -5.91
CA THR A 328 -22.85 20.94 -7.32
C THR A 328 -21.47 20.50 -7.79
N LEU A 329 -21.41 19.68 -8.85
CA LEU A 329 -20.15 19.31 -9.50
C LEU A 329 -19.42 20.54 -10.08
N SER A 330 -20.14 21.58 -10.50
CA SER A 330 -19.53 22.82 -10.99
C SER A 330 -18.80 23.58 -9.88
N ASP A 331 -19.38 23.71 -8.69
CA ASP A 331 -18.73 24.39 -7.55
C ASP A 331 -17.45 23.64 -7.16
N ARG A 332 -17.53 22.31 -7.09
CA ARG A 332 -16.39 21.44 -6.79
C ARG A 332 -15.25 21.57 -7.80
N ILE A 333 -15.58 21.64 -9.11
CA ILE A 333 -14.60 21.91 -10.17
C ILE A 333 -13.92 23.26 -9.95
N ASP A 334 -14.69 24.28 -9.61
CA ASP A 334 -14.19 25.65 -9.43
C ASP A 334 -13.24 25.75 -8.23
N HIS A 335 -13.53 25.06 -7.14
CA HIS A 335 -12.67 25.02 -5.95
C HIS A 335 -11.33 24.32 -6.21
N HIS A 336 -11.34 23.11 -6.79
CA HIS A 336 -10.10 22.41 -7.15
C HIS A 336 -9.28 23.16 -8.19
N PHE A 337 -9.92 23.73 -9.20
CA PHE A 337 -9.27 24.59 -10.17
C PHE A 337 -8.57 25.78 -9.49
N THR A 338 -9.28 26.46 -8.59
CA THR A 338 -8.77 27.65 -7.90
C THR A 338 -7.53 27.34 -7.04
N THR A 339 -7.58 26.27 -6.25
CA THR A 339 -6.43 25.87 -5.42
C THR A 339 -5.23 25.37 -6.24
N GLY A 340 -5.48 24.71 -7.38
CA GLY A 340 -4.43 24.33 -8.33
C GLY A 340 -3.72 25.54 -8.95
N MET A 341 -4.48 26.53 -9.43
CA MET A 341 -3.91 27.76 -9.99
C MET A 341 -3.20 28.61 -8.93
N SER A 342 -3.78 28.73 -7.73
CA SER A 342 -3.17 29.41 -6.59
C SER A 342 -1.84 28.78 -6.16
N THR A 343 -1.73 27.45 -6.22
CA THR A 343 -0.47 26.75 -5.95
C THR A 343 0.61 27.10 -6.98
N ILE A 344 0.23 27.17 -8.25
CA ILE A 344 1.13 27.57 -9.35
C ILE A 344 1.60 29.01 -9.17
N GLU A 345 0.71 29.93 -8.78
CA GLU A 345 1.04 31.32 -8.46
C GLU A 345 2.13 31.41 -7.39
N VAL A 346 1.90 30.79 -6.23
CA VAL A 346 2.86 30.85 -5.11
C VAL A 346 4.19 30.20 -5.49
N ALA A 347 4.16 29.09 -6.23
CA ALA A 347 5.38 28.44 -6.72
C ALA A 347 6.17 29.33 -7.68
N ALA A 348 5.49 30.04 -8.59
CA ALA A 348 6.12 30.97 -9.53
C ALA A 348 6.74 32.19 -8.83
N ASP A 349 6.08 32.71 -7.81
CA ASP A 349 6.54 33.89 -7.04
C ASP A 349 7.70 33.56 -6.10
N ASN A 350 7.85 32.29 -5.69
CA ASN A 350 8.88 31.84 -4.74
C ASN A 350 9.92 30.91 -5.37
N ALA A 351 10.01 30.89 -6.72
CA ALA A 351 10.75 29.87 -7.46
C ALA A 351 12.22 29.72 -7.02
N GLU A 352 12.92 30.84 -6.84
CA GLU A 352 14.32 30.84 -6.43
C GLU A 352 14.52 30.15 -5.06
N LYS A 353 13.69 30.53 -4.09
CA LYS A 353 13.80 30.02 -2.71
C LYS A 353 13.43 28.55 -2.64
N ILE A 354 12.40 28.12 -3.35
CA ILE A 354 12.00 26.70 -3.46
C ILE A 354 13.17 25.86 -3.97
N MET A 355 13.83 26.29 -5.05
CA MET A 355 14.95 25.56 -5.64
C MET A 355 16.19 25.51 -4.71
N GLN A 356 16.49 26.60 -4.00
CA GLN A 356 17.59 26.64 -3.03
C GLN A 356 17.38 25.64 -1.89
N GLU A 357 16.17 25.60 -1.35
CA GLU A 357 15.80 24.75 -0.23
C GLU A 357 15.72 23.27 -0.63
N TYR A 358 15.23 22.99 -1.83
CA TYR A 358 15.26 21.67 -2.44
C TYR A 358 16.70 21.15 -2.59
N ALA A 359 17.61 21.95 -3.13
CA ALA A 359 19.03 21.57 -3.24
C ALA A 359 19.68 21.35 -1.86
N ARG A 360 19.34 22.20 -0.88
CA ARG A 360 19.84 22.08 0.50
C ARG A 360 19.38 20.77 1.15
N PHE A 361 18.10 20.39 0.98
CA PHE A 361 17.56 19.14 1.54
C PHE A 361 18.43 17.92 1.21
N PHE A 362 18.78 17.73 -0.07
CA PHE A 362 19.60 16.58 -0.50
C PHE A 362 21.07 16.71 -0.14
N LYS A 363 21.61 17.94 -0.15
CA LYS A 363 22.99 18.20 0.30
C LYS A 363 23.15 17.84 1.77
N ASP A 364 22.21 18.25 2.61
CA ASP A 364 22.19 17.95 4.04
C ASP A 364 21.99 16.44 4.26
N ALA A 365 21.06 15.80 3.56
CA ALA A 365 20.86 14.34 3.64
C ALA A 365 22.14 13.54 3.36
N LYS A 366 22.93 13.96 2.36
CA LYS A 366 24.17 13.28 1.96
C LYS A 366 25.35 13.57 2.90
N SER A 367 25.42 14.76 3.51
CA SER A 367 26.58 15.20 4.29
C SER A 367 26.38 15.12 5.81
N ASN A 368 25.14 15.31 6.27
CA ASN A 368 24.74 15.26 7.67
C ASN A 368 23.31 14.67 7.77
N PRO A 369 23.14 13.37 7.51
CA PRO A 369 21.85 12.71 7.53
C PRO A 369 21.15 12.94 8.89
N GLN A 370 19.84 13.23 8.87
CA GLN A 370 19.07 13.50 10.09
C GLN A 370 18.91 12.24 10.96
N GLY A 371 18.59 12.43 12.25
CA GLY A 371 18.33 11.34 13.19
C GLY A 371 19.58 10.76 13.86
N ALA A 372 19.37 9.88 14.83
CA ALA A 372 20.43 9.34 15.69
C ALA A 372 21.29 8.25 15.01
N TYR A 373 20.75 7.58 13.99
CA TYR A 373 21.40 6.44 13.33
C TYR A 373 22.00 6.86 11.99
N LYS A 374 23.16 6.29 11.67
CA LYS A 374 24.01 6.62 10.52
C LYS A 374 24.26 5.42 9.60
N ALA A 375 23.89 4.23 10.04
CA ALA A 375 23.81 3.04 9.21
C ALA A 375 22.82 2.02 9.79
N TYR A 376 22.38 1.10 8.96
CA TYR A 376 21.57 -0.05 9.35
C TYR A 376 22.22 -1.32 8.79
N VAL A 377 22.28 -2.38 9.61
CA VAL A 377 22.71 -3.71 9.17
C VAL A 377 21.55 -4.68 9.37
N VAL A 378 21.04 -5.22 8.27
CA VAL A 378 19.98 -6.22 8.26
C VAL A 378 20.61 -7.58 8.04
N LYS A 379 20.46 -8.46 9.03
CA LYS A 379 21.08 -9.79 9.02
C LYS A 379 20.42 -10.67 7.98
N ALA A 380 21.22 -11.42 7.21
CA ALA A 380 20.67 -12.48 6.37
C ALA A 380 20.05 -13.59 7.22
N ALA A 381 20.70 -13.95 8.34
CA ALA A 381 20.21 -14.91 9.33
C ALA A 381 19.68 -16.23 8.74
N GLY A 382 20.29 -16.72 7.67
CA GLY A 382 19.86 -17.93 6.96
C GLY A 382 18.63 -17.77 6.07
N ASN A 383 18.14 -16.55 5.84
CA ASN A 383 16.96 -16.24 5.02
C ASN A 383 17.29 -15.18 3.93
N PRO A 384 18.14 -15.53 2.95
CA PRO A 384 18.48 -14.63 1.85
C PRO A 384 17.28 -14.26 0.97
N GLU A 385 16.22 -15.09 0.91
CA GLU A 385 15.01 -14.83 0.15
C GLU A 385 14.26 -13.60 0.66
N LYS A 386 14.06 -13.51 1.98
CA LYS A 386 13.40 -12.37 2.63
C LYS A 386 14.25 -11.11 2.57
N LEU A 387 15.57 -11.24 2.76
CA LEU A 387 16.53 -10.14 2.59
C LEU A 387 16.48 -9.55 1.17
N ASN A 388 16.39 -10.41 0.15
CA ASN A 388 16.26 -9.99 -1.25
C ASN A 388 14.94 -9.24 -1.52
N THR A 389 13.85 -9.62 -0.85
CA THR A 389 12.55 -8.94 -1.00
C THR A 389 12.61 -7.53 -0.39
N LEU A 390 13.27 -7.37 0.77
CA LEU A 390 13.55 -6.03 1.31
C LEU A 390 14.43 -5.21 0.35
N ALA A 391 15.48 -5.82 -0.20
CA ALA A 391 16.36 -5.18 -1.18
C ALA A 391 15.61 -4.72 -2.44
N ASP A 392 14.58 -5.46 -2.88
CA ASP A 392 13.70 -5.06 -3.98
C ASP A 392 12.94 -3.75 -3.64
N LEU A 393 12.37 -3.65 -2.43
CA LEU A 393 11.70 -2.43 -1.97
C LEU A 393 12.65 -1.23 -1.85
N LEU A 394 13.87 -1.45 -1.33
CA LEU A 394 14.89 -0.40 -1.24
C LEU A 394 15.28 0.12 -2.63
N ARG A 395 15.44 -0.78 -3.62
CA ARG A 395 15.70 -0.41 -5.03
C ARG A 395 14.56 0.41 -5.62
N LYS A 396 13.30 0.00 -5.41
CA LYS A 396 12.12 0.76 -5.84
C LYS A 396 12.07 2.18 -5.26
N ASN A 397 12.56 2.37 -4.03
CA ASN A 397 12.68 3.66 -3.36
C ASN A 397 14.02 4.39 -3.61
N GLN A 398 14.88 3.85 -4.48
CA GLN A 398 16.22 4.37 -4.79
C GLN A 398 17.13 4.54 -3.56
N ILE A 399 16.90 3.77 -2.49
CA ILE A 399 17.77 3.73 -1.31
C ILE A 399 18.96 2.84 -1.66
N SER A 400 20.16 3.41 -1.56
CA SER A 400 21.42 2.71 -1.81
C SER A 400 21.78 1.80 -0.64
N PHE A 401 22.20 0.57 -0.94
CA PHE A 401 22.66 -0.42 0.04
C PHE A 401 23.71 -1.31 -0.63
N GLY A 402 24.43 -2.10 0.17
CA GLY A 402 25.28 -3.18 -0.31
C GLY A 402 25.29 -4.34 0.68
N TYR A 403 26.30 -5.20 0.59
CA TYR A 403 26.41 -6.45 1.34
C TYR A 403 27.77 -6.59 2.03
N GLY A 404 27.73 -7.12 3.25
CA GLY A 404 28.88 -7.20 4.15
C GLY A 404 29.48 -5.83 4.47
N ALA A 405 30.50 -5.80 5.31
CA ALA A 405 31.26 -4.59 5.61
C ALA A 405 32.76 -4.89 5.70
N SER A 406 33.58 -3.86 5.54
CA SER A 406 35.03 -3.95 5.78
C SER A 406 35.37 -4.21 7.25
N VAL A 407 34.46 -3.85 8.16
CA VAL A 407 34.52 -4.16 9.59
C VAL A 407 33.70 -5.41 9.88
N SER A 408 34.28 -6.37 10.59
CA SER A 408 33.62 -7.65 10.91
C SER A 408 32.70 -7.59 12.14
N THR A 409 32.81 -6.53 12.95
CA THR A 409 32.02 -6.34 14.18
C THR A 409 31.61 -4.89 14.35
N ALA A 410 30.42 -4.64 14.89
CA ALA A 410 29.93 -3.30 15.23
C ALA A 410 29.06 -3.33 16.48
N ALA A 411 28.76 -2.15 17.03
CA ALA A 411 27.78 -1.96 18.10
C ALA A 411 26.55 -1.22 17.55
N GLY A 412 25.36 -1.75 17.81
CA GLY A 412 24.11 -1.18 17.29
C GLY A 412 22.90 -1.47 18.17
N PHE A 413 21.85 -0.67 18.00
CA PHE A 413 20.54 -0.90 18.59
C PHE A 413 19.87 -2.09 17.90
N ASN A 414 19.64 -3.17 18.63
CA ASN A 414 18.94 -4.35 18.15
C ASN A 414 17.43 -4.16 18.25
N TYR A 415 16.74 -4.21 17.11
CA TYR A 415 15.28 -4.03 17.03
C TYR A 415 14.51 -5.09 17.81
N TYR A 416 15.07 -6.29 17.97
CA TYR A 416 14.34 -7.43 18.54
C TYR A 416 14.30 -7.43 20.07
N ASN A 417 15.31 -6.82 20.71
CA ASN A 417 15.41 -6.78 22.16
C ASN A 417 15.45 -5.36 22.75
N GLY A 418 15.53 -4.32 21.91
CA GLY A 418 15.53 -2.92 22.32
C GLY A 418 16.83 -2.44 22.98
N LYS A 419 17.91 -3.22 22.91
CA LYS A 419 19.20 -2.93 23.57
C LYS A 419 20.27 -2.60 22.54
N THR A 420 21.27 -1.83 22.96
CA THR A 420 22.51 -1.64 22.19
C THR A 420 23.49 -2.74 22.56
N GLU A 421 24.00 -3.47 21.57
CA GLU A 421 24.92 -4.60 21.78
C GLU A 421 25.92 -4.74 20.63
N ASN A 422 26.98 -5.52 20.87
CA ASN A 422 27.95 -5.89 19.84
C ASN A 422 27.42 -7.05 19.01
N PHE A 423 27.67 -7.03 17.70
CA PHE A 423 27.27 -8.07 16.77
C PHE A 423 28.29 -8.21 15.63
N THR A 424 28.24 -9.32 14.90
CA THR A 424 29.08 -9.57 13.72
C THR A 424 28.36 -9.14 12.44
N ILE A 425 29.12 -8.68 11.45
CA ILE A 425 28.63 -8.38 10.10
C ILE A 425 29.16 -9.47 9.17
N ASP A 426 28.24 -10.27 8.64
CA ASP A 426 28.53 -11.36 7.72
C ASP A 426 28.49 -10.86 6.26
N LYS A 427 29.05 -11.62 5.31
CA LYS A 427 29.17 -11.18 3.91
C LYS A 427 27.80 -11.05 3.22
N GLU A 428 26.82 -11.78 3.71
CA GLU A 428 25.46 -11.85 3.20
C GLU A 428 24.56 -10.75 3.80
N ASP A 429 24.98 -10.10 4.88
CA ASP A 429 24.17 -9.08 5.55
C ASP A 429 24.02 -7.83 4.68
N LEU A 430 22.83 -7.25 4.65
CA LEU A 430 22.56 -6.03 3.92
C LEU A 430 22.96 -4.82 4.78
N VAL A 431 23.83 -3.98 4.23
CA VAL A 431 24.39 -2.79 4.88
C VAL A 431 23.88 -1.54 4.17
N ILE A 432 23.22 -0.66 4.92
CA ILE A 432 22.64 0.59 4.42
C ILE A 432 23.34 1.75 5.11
N ASN A 433 24.09 2.54 4.34
CA ASN A 433 24.72 3.76 4.84
C ASN A 433 23.74 4.94 4.75
N ALA A 434 23.53 5.69 5.83
CA ALA A 434 22.60 6.81 5.82
C ALA A 434 23.13 8.06 5.08
N TYR A 435 24.43 8.14 4.78
CA TYR A 435 25.04 9.26 4.03
C TYR A 435 24.77 9.14 2.53
N GLN A 436 23.51 9.35 2.15
CA GLN A 436 23.03 9.23 0.79
C GLN A 436 21.87 10.20 0.53
N PRO A 437 21.53 10.52 -0.72
CA PRO A 437 20.46 11.48 -1.01
C PRO A 437 19.08 11.05 -0.49
N ARG A 438 18.78 9.74 -0.45
CA ARG A 438 17.52 9.19 0.09
C ARG A 438 17.54 8.98 1.62
N SER A 439 18.42 9.68 2.35
CA SER A 439 18.60 9.50 3.79
C SER A 439 17.32 9.73 4.60
N THR A 440 16.55 10.78 4.26
CA THR A 440 15.31 11.10 4.96
C THR A 440 14.29 9.97 4.85
N MET A 441 14.01 9.49 3.63
CA MET A 441 13.13 8.33 3.41
C MET A 441 13.66 7.07 4.12
N LEU A 442 14.97 6.79 4.04
CA LEU A 442 15.59 5.68 4.76
C LEU A 442 15.31 5.77 6.27
N ARG A 443 15.53 6.94 6.87
CA ARG A 443 15.26 7.16 8.30
C ARG A 443 13.81 6.86 8.63
N VAL A 444 12.85 7.45 7.89
CA VAL A 444 11.42 7.25 8.15
C VAL A 444 11.03 5.77 8.07
N LEU A 445 11.58 5.03 7.10
CA LEU A 445 11.26 3.61 6.92
C LEU A 445 11.94 2.68 7.92
N PHE A 446 13.07 3.08 8.52
CA PHE A 446 13.85 2.22 9.40
C PHE A 446 13.81 2.62 10.87
N GLU A 447 13.49 3.86 11.25
CA GLU A 447 13.64 4.26 12.64
C GLU A 447 12.84 3.36 13.61
N PRO A 448 13.43 2.91 14.74
CA PRO A 448 12.75 1.96 15.62
C PRO A 448 11.47 2.51 16.25
N VAL A 449 11.46 3.81 16.54
CA VAL A 449 10.36 4.54 17.17
C VAL A 449 10.25 5.89 16.48
N SER A 450 9.08 6.15 15.92
CA SER A 450 8.74 7.45 15.35
C SER A 450 8.15 8.36 16.43
N LYS A 451 8.60 9.61 16.45
CA LYS A 451 8.17 10.59 17.45
C LYS A 451 6.82 11.18 17.05
N LEU A 452 5.81 10.92 17.86
CA LEU A 452 4.49 11.54 17.76
C LEU A 452 4.43 12.79 18.64
N SER A 453 4.18 13.95 18.04
CA SER A 453 3.89 15.22 18.74
C SER A 453 2.46 15.26 19.28
N ASP A 454 1.55 14.54 18.62
CA ASP A 454 0.13 14.40 18.95
C ASP A 454 -0.29 12.94 18.71
N SER A 455 -1.25 12.45 19.50
CA SER A 455 -1.82 11.11 19.42
C SER A 455 -3.04 11.00 18.50
N LEU A 456 -3.62 12.12 18.06
CA LEU A 456 -4.67 12.15 17.05
C LEU A 456 -4.04 12.00 15.66
N THR A 457 -4.00 10.77 15.16
CA THR A 457 -3.45 10.48 13.83
C THR A 457 -4.54 9.99 12.88
N TYR A 458 -4.38 10.31 11.61
CA TYR A 458 -5.25 9.91 10.52
C TYR A 458 -5.00 8.46 10.07
N ASP A 459 -3.79 7.94 10.27
CA ASP A 459 -3.40 6.57 9.87
C ASP A 459 -2.54 5.85 10.91
N ILE A 460 -2.09 4.65 10.53
CA ILE A 460 -1.14 3.84 11.29
C ILE A 460 0.08 4.65 11.70
N THR A 461 0.55 4.38 12.91
CA THR A 461 1.68 5.10 13.52
C THR A 461 2.96 4.27 13.62
N ALA A 462 2.97 3.08 13.01
CA ALA A 462 4.13 2.20 13.00
C ALA A 462 4.23 1.38 11.71
N TRP A 463 5.44 1.31 11.15
CA TRP A 463 5.70 0.68 9.85
C TRP A 463 7.15 0.23 9.66
N ALA A 464 8.00 0.31 10.71
CA ALA A 464 9.44 0.13 10.55
C ALA A 464 9.77 -1.22 9.87
N LEU A 465 10.52 -1.12 8.76
CA LEU A 465 10.76 -2.25 7.85
C LEU A 465 11.39 -3.48 8.52
N PRO A 466 12.29 -3.36 9.53
CA PRO A 466 12.80 -4.52 10.26
C PRO A 466 11.71 -5.41 10.86
N TYR A 467 10.63 -4.82 11.38
CA TYR A 467 9.49 -5.58 11.93
C TYR A 467 8.54 -6.06 10.83
N ALA A 468 8.23 -5.18 9.87
CA ALA A 468 7.34 -5.50 8.75
C ALA A 468 7.88 -6.65 7.89
N TYR A 469 9.21 -6.80 7.82
CA TYR A 469 9.89 -7.92 7.17
C TYR A 469 10.37 -8.98 8.14
N GLY A 470 10.24 -8.82 9.46
CA GLY A 470 10.73 -9.78 10.45
C GLY A 470 12.18 -10.24 10.19
N LEU A 471 13.08 -9.29 9.92
CA LEU A 471 14.51 -9.54 9.71
C LEU A 471 15.31 -8.95 10.89
N PRO A 472 16.21 -9.73 11.52
CA PRO A 472 17.05 -9.20 12.59
C PRO A 472 17.87 -8.03 12.06
N THR A 473 17.78 -6.88 12.74
CA THR A 473 18.37 -5.63 12.26
C THR A 473 19.04 -4.90 13.41
N TYR A 474 20.11 -4.19 13.08
CA TYR A 474 20.85 -3.29 13.98
C TYR A 474 20.88 -1.88 13.39
N ALA A 475 20.54 -0.87 14.20
CA ALA A 475 20.73 0.55 13.85
C ALA A 475 21.98 1.11 14.55
N LEU A 476 22.89 1.69 13.78
CA LEU A 476 24.23 2.08 14.25
C LEU A 476 24.31 3.61 14.31
N LYS A 477 24.96 4.15 15.36
CA LYS A 477 25.24 5.59 15.47
C LYS A 477 26.39 6.06 14.59
N GLN A 478 27.13 5.13 13.98
CA GLN A 478 28.28 5.37 13.12
C GLN A 478 27.96 4.89 11.70
N ALA A 479 28.57 5.53 10.70
CA ALA A 479 28.45 5.10 9.32
C ALA A 479 29.19 3.76 9.12
N VAL A 480 28.66 2.92 8.26
CA VAL A 480 29.30 1.68 7.80
C VAL A 480 29.16 1.62 6.29
N THR A 481 30.26 1.30 5.61
CA THR A 481 30.30 1.13 4.16
C THR A 481 30.21 -0.35 3.82
N ALA A 482 29.38 -0.67 2.84
CA ALA A 482 29.24 -2.03 2.35
C ALA A 482 30.54 -2.53 1.68
N ALA A 483 30.81 -3.84 1.74
CA ALA A 483 31.97 -4.44 1.09
C ALA A 483 31.71 -4.83 -0.38
N SER A 484 30.45 -5.02 -0.77
CA SER A 484 30.02 -5.39 -2.12
C SER A 484 28.67 -4.76 -2.47
N ASP A 485 28.42 -4.52 -3.75
CA ASP A 485 27.12 -4.01 -4.24
C ASP A 485 26.17 -5.12 -4.72
N SER A 486 26.58 -6.39 -4.62
CA SER A 486 25.80 -7.54 -5.09
C SER A 486 25.70 -8.62 -4.03
N PRO A 487 24.52 -9.27 -3.88
CA PRO A 487 24.42 -10.43 -3.01
C PRO A 487 25.16 -11.61 -3.64
N TYR A 488 25.58 -12.55 -2.80
CA TYR A 488 26.01 -13.86 -3.27
C TYR A 488 24.79 -14.67 -3.72
N ILE A 489 24.65 -14.93 -5.04
CA ILE A 489 23.57 -15.74 -5.61
C ILE A 489 24.14 -17.06 -6.13
N LYS A 490 23.63 -18.17 -5.62
CA LYS A 490 23.94 -19.52 -6.13
C LYS A 490 22.76 -20.07 -6.92
N ASN A 491 22.91 -20.19 -8.23
CA ASN A 491 21.89 -20.81 -9.09
C ASN A 491 21.91 -22.34 -8.93
N ASN A 492 20.72 -22.96 -9.00
CA ASN A 492 20.57 -24.40 -9.05
C ASN A 492 21.01 -24.92 -10.42
N LYS A 493 21.64 -26.09 -10.41
CA LYS A 493 21.99 -26.85 -11.63
C LYS A 493 21.19 -28.15 -11.65
N PRO A 494 20.62 -28.57 -12.80
CA PRO A 494 20.00 -29.88 -12.94
C PRO A 494 20.99 -31.00 -12.58
N LEU A 495 20.54 -32.01 -11.83
CA LEU A 495 21.38 -33.12 -11.36
C LEU A 495 20.91 -34.47 -11.94
N ALA A 496 20.44 -34.47 -13.19
CA ALA A 496 19.88 -35.65 -13.86
C ALA A 496 20.83 -36.85 -13.86
N ALA A 497 22.14 -36.64 -14.06
CA ALA A 497 23.13 -37.72 -14.03
C ALA A 497 23.32 -38.36 -12.64
N GLN A 498 22.99 -37.64 -11.57
CA GLN A 498 23.09 -38.13 -10.19
C GLN A 498 21.81 -38.83 -9.73
N MET A 499 20.71 -38.68 -10.47
CA MET A 499 19.40 -39.25 -10.15
C MET A 499 19.01 -39.07 -8.67
N PRO A 500 18.99 -37.84 -8.13
CA PRO A 500 18.68 -37.61 -6.72
C PRO A 500 17.34 -38.25 -6.32
N TYR A 501 17.28 -38.77 -5.09
CA TYR A 501 16.09 -39.34 -4.48
C TYR A 501 15.00 -38.27 -4.31
N ALA A 502 15.39 -37.09 -3.84
CA ALA A 502 14.51 -35.93 -3.70
C ALA A 502 15.28 -34.60 -3.83
N TYR A 503 14.54 -33.57 -4.22
CA TYR A 503 14.92 -32.18 -4.05
C TYR A 503 14.26 -31.62 -2.78
N LEU A 504 15.03 -30.85 -2.00
CA LEU A 504 14.62 -30.21 -0.76
C LEU A 504 14.64 -28.69 -0.95
N ALA A 505 13.58 -28.02 -0.52
CA ALA A 505 13.50 -26.56 -0.45
C ALA A 505 13.08 -26.16 0.97
N GLN A 506 13.89 -25.36 1.65
CA GLN A 506 13.49 -24.85 2.97
C GLN A 506 12.31 -23.89 2.83
N TRP A 507 11.48 -23.81 3.87
CA TRP A 507 10.26 -23.00 3.85
C TRP A 507 10.43 -21.79 4.76
N ASN A 508 10.80 -20.62 4.19
CA ASN A 508 11.24 -19.47 4.98
C ASN A 508 10.67 -18.12 4.49
N SER A 509 9.99 -18.07 3.34
CA SER A 509 9.58 -16.83 2.69
C SER A 509 8.38 -17.02 1.75
N VAL A 510 7.78 -15.90 1.31
CA VAL A 510 6.70 -15.90 0.30
C VAL A 510 7.18 -16.46 -1.05
N ARG A 511 8.47 -16.39 -1.36
CA ARG A 511 9.03 -16.99 -2.58
C ARG A 511 8.92 -18.52 -2.54
N ASP A 512 9.05 -19.12 -1.37
CA ASP A 512 8.87 -20.57 -1.18
C ASP A 512 7.41 -20.97 -1.39
N ALA A 513 6.47 -20.16 -0.90
CA ALA A 513 5.05 -20.34 -1.14
C ALA A 513 4.69 -20.22 -2.63
N LYS A 514 5.29 -19.26 -3.35
CA LYS A 514 5.13 -19.12 -4.80
C LYS A 514 5.71 -20.31 -5.56
N PHE A 515 6.86 -20.82 -5.12
CA PHE A 515 7.46 -22.03 -5.68
C PHE A 515 6.54 -23.25 -5.47
N LEU A 516 6.03 -23.47 -4.26
CA LEU A 516 5.05 -24.52 -3.96
C LEU A 516 3.79 -24.38 -4.85
N ALA A 517 3.20 -23.19 -4.91
CA ALA A 517 2.02 -22.92 -5.72
C ALA A 517 2.22 -23.32 -7.19
N GLN A 518 3.38 -23.02 -7.78
CA GLN A 518 3.71 -23.39 -9.15
C GLN A 518 3.90 -24.89 -9.33
N LEU A 519 4.53 -25.56 -8.36
CA LEU A 519 4.67 -27.01 -8.37
C LEU A 519 3.30 -27.71 -8.33
N LEU A 520 2.42 -27.29 -7.43
CA LEU A 520 1.08 -27.88 -7.28
C LEU A 520 0.23 -27.71 -8.55
N GLN A 521 0.28 -26.54 -9.20
CA GLN A 521 -0.44 -26.29 -10.45
C GLN A 521 0.08 -27.11 -11.64
N HIS A 522 1.35 -27.53 -11.60
CA HIS A 522 1.91 -28.48 -12.58
C HIS A 522 1.72 -29.94 -12.15
N ASN A 523 0.85 -30.20 -11.16
CA ASN A 523 0.57 -31.53 -10.61
C ASN A 523 1.82 -32.24 -10.05
N VAL A 524 2.83 -31.47 -9.63
CA VAL A 524 3.99 -32.02 -8.92
C VAL A 524 3.55 -32.40 -7.52
N LYS A 525 3.80 -33.64 -7.14
CA LYS A 525 3.56 -34.13 -5.78
C LYS A 525 4.65 -33.62 -4.85
N VAL A 526 4.27 -32.73 -3.95
CA VAL A 526 5.15 -32.15 -2.95
C VAL A 526 4.74 -32.68 -1.57
N ARG A 527 5.74 -32.93 -0.72
CA ARG A 527 5.54 -33.24 0.69
C ARG A 527 6.20 -32.17 1.56
N PHE A 528 5.81 -32.08 2.83
CA PHE A 528 6.56 -31.32 3.83
C PHE A 528 6.85 -32.19 5.05
N SER A 529 7.88 -31.80 5.81
CA SER A 529 8.19 -32.44 7.10
C SER A 529 7.55 -31.70 8.26
N GLU A 530 6.83 -32.39 9.14
CA GLU A 530 6.30 -31.80 10.39
C GLU A 530 7.41 -31.48 11.42
N THR A 531 8.56 -32.17 11.30
CA THR A 531 9.69 -32.04 12.24
C THR A 531 10.97 -31.69 11.49
N SER A 532 11.97 -31.19 12.21
CA SER A 532 13.29 -30.97 11.63
C SER A 532 14.03 -32.30 11.40
N PHE A 533 14.90 -32.33 10.39
CA PHE A 533 15.74 -33.49 10.07
C PHE A 533 17.11 -33.04 9.57
N SER A 534 18.05 -33.99 9.47
CA SER A 534 19.36 -33.77 8.87
C SER A 534 19.61 -34.74 7.72
N ALA A 535 20.11 -34.23 6.60
CA ALA A 535 20.50 -35.04 5.45
C ALA A 535 21.68 -34.41 4.71
N SER A 536 22.62 -35.23 4.24
CA SER A 536 23.82 -34.78 3.51
C SER A 536 24.62 -33.73 4.31
N GLY A 537 24.73 -33.93 5.63
CA GLY A 537 25.44 -33.02 6.54
C GLY A 537 24.80 -31.66 6.77
N LYS A 538 23.54 -31.45 6.35
CA LYS A 538 22.77 -30.21 6.57
C LYS A 538 21.52 -30.46 7.41
N ALA A 539 21.14 -29.47 8.21
CA ALA A 539 19.89 -29.47 8.96
C ALA A 539 18.79 -28.75 8.16
N PHE A 540 17.58 -29.31 8.20
CA PHE A 540 16.38 -28.79 7.55
C PHE A 540 15.28 -28.59 8.60
N PRO A 541 14.67 -27.39 8.68
CA PRO A 541 13.61 -27.11 9.64
C PRO A 541 12.29 -27.81 9.26
N ALA A 542 11.35 -27.85 10.22
CA ALA A 542 9.97 -28.21 9.93
C ALA A 542 9.37 -27.29 8.85
N GLY A 543 8.48 -27.84 8.03
CA GLY A 543 7.93 -27.20 6.84
C GLY A 543 8.78 -27.35 5.57
N THR A 544 10.01 -27.88 5.65
CA THR A 544 10.86 -28.11 4.47
C THR A 544 10.10 -28.94 3.42
N LEU A 545 10.03 -28.42 2.21
CA LEU A 545 9.40 -29.06 1.07
C LEU A 545 10.30 -30.18 0.54
N ILE A 546 9.70 -31.34 0.26
CA ILE A 546 10.35 -32.55 -0.22
C ILE A 546 9.67 -32.96 -1.53
N VAL A 547 10.39 -32.82 -2.63
CA VAL A 547 9.96 -33.24 -3.96
C VAL A 547 10.67 -34.53 -4.33
N THR A 548 10.03 -35.67 -4.06
CA THR A 548 10.58 -36.98 -4.37
C THR A 548 10.60 -37.24 -5.86
N ARG A 549 11.66 -37.88 -6.38
CA ARG A 549 11.70 -38.35 -7.78
C ARG A 549 10.58 -39.37 -8.03
N ASN A 550 10.43 -40.32 -7.11
CA ASN A 550 9.34 -41.28 -7.16
C ASN A 550 7.99 -40.56 -7.04
N GLY A 551 7.04 -40.93 -7.90
CA GLY A 551 5.73 -40.29 -8.00
C GLY A 551 5.65 -39.02 -8.86
N ASN A 552 6.78 -38.46 -9.28
CA ASN A 552 6.85 -37.24 -10.12
C ASN A 552 7.53 -37.48 -11.48
N ALA A 553 8.63 -38.24 -11.52
CA ALA A 553 9.47 -38.34 -12.72
C ALA A 553 8.79 -39.01 -13.94
N SER A 554 7.74 -39.81 -13.73
CA SER A 554 6.96 -40.40 -14.83
C SER A 554 5.95 -39.42 -15.43
N ALA A 555 5.51 -38.41 -14.66
CA ALA A 555 4.53 -37.42 -15.09
C ALA A 555 5.17 -36.14 -15.65
N ILE A 556 6.40 -35.83 -15.24
CA ILE A 556 7.11 -34.60 -15.60
C ILE A 556 8.25 -34.93 -16.55
N LYS A 557 8.13 -34.49 -17.81
CA LYS A 557 9.22 -34.58 -18.78
C LYS A 557 10.43 -33.78 -18.30
N ASP A 558 11.59 -34.42 -18.24
CA ASP A 558 12.84 -33.80 -17.76
C ASP A 558 12.68 -33.18 -16.35
N PHE A 559 12.25 -34.02 -15.40
CA PHE A 559 11.97 -33.67 -14.01
C PHE A 559 13.05 -32.78 -13.36
N ASP A 560 14.32 -33.16 -13.48
CA ASP A 560 15.44 -32.43 -12.88
C ASP A 560 15.57 -31.01 -13.42
N ASN A 561 15.44 -30.84 -14.75
CA ASN A 561 15.49 -29.52 -15.36
C ASN A 561 14.25 -28.69 -15.00
N PHE A 562 13.06 -29.31 -14.97
CA PHE A 562 11.83 -28.62 -14.60
C PHE A 562 11.91 -28.05 -13.17
N ILE A 563 12.24 -28.88 -12.17
CA ILE A 563 12.29 -28.47 -10.77
C ILE A 563 13.34 -27.38 -10.55
N THR A 564 14.54 -27.55 -11.11
CA THR A 564 15.60 -26.54 -10.97
C THR A 564 15.30 -25.25 -11.73
N THR A 565 14.61 -25.31 -12.88
CA THR A 565 14.12 -24.12 -13.59
C THR A 565 13.09 -23.35 -12.77
N GLN A 566 12.10 -24.04 -12.19
CA GLN A 566 11.10 -23.41 -11.34
C GLN A 566 11.74 -22.78 -10.09
N ALA A 567 12.67 -23.48 -9.43
CA ALA A 567 13.37 -22.92 -8.28
C ALA A 567 14.22 -21.69 -8.66
N ASN A 568 14.93 -21.73 -9.79
CA ASN A 568 15.71 -20.59 -10.29
C ASN A 568 14.82 -19.38 -10.65
N LYS A 569 13.62 -19.60 -11.21
CA LYS A 569 12.63 -18.52 -11.50
C LYS A 569 12.30 -17.72 -10.24
N PHE A 570 12.20 -18.38 -9.09
CA PHE A 570 11.88 -17.74 -7.79
C PHE A 570 13.10 -17.51 -6.90
N ARG A 571 14.31 -17.80 -7.39
CA ARG A 571 15.57 -17.71 -6.66
C ARG A 571 15.58 -18.54 -5.36
N ILE A 572 14.96 -19.72 -5.40
CA ILE A 572 14.96 -20.69 -4.30
C ILE A 572 16.19 -21.58 -4.43
N GLN A 573 16.93 -21.78 -3.35
CA GLN A 573 18.03 -22.74 -3.34
C GLN A 573 17.50 -24.15 -3.05
N LEU A 574 17.86 -25.11 -3.90
CA LEU A 574 17.54 -26.53 -3.71
C LEU A 574 18.74 -27.30 -3.18
N ASP A 575 18.46 -28.21 -2.26
CA ASP A 575 19.36 -29.29 -1.87
C ASP A 575 18.89 -30.61 -2.49
N ALA A 576 19.83 -31.45 -2.90
CA ALA A 576 19.52 -32.75 -3.49
C ALA A 576 20.09 -33.84 -2.60
N VAL A 577 19.28 -34.86 -2.32
CA VAL A 577 19.67 -36.00 -1.48
C VAL A 577 19.57 -37.30 -2.26
N SER A 578 20.47 -38.24 -2.00
CA SER A 578 20.55 -39.53 -2.68
C SER A 578 19.73 -40.65 -2.02
N SER A 579 19.19 -40.41 -0.82
CA SER A 579 18.45 -41.39 -0.04
C SER A 579 17.27 -40.75 0.68
N GLY A 580 16.24 -41.55 0.96
CA GLY A 580 15.16 -41.19 1.89
C GLY A 580 15.48 -41.49 3.36
N PHE A 581 16.61 -42.16 3.62
CA PHE A 581 17.14 -42.42 4.96
C PHE A 581 17.90 -41.18 5.45
N VAL A 582 17.41 -40.55 6.51
CA VAL A 582 17.97 -39.31 7.05
C VAL A 582 18.97 -39.58 8.19
N GLU A 583 19.92 -38.69 8.40
CA GLU A 583 20.96 -38.84 9.44
C GLU A 583 20.38 -38.64 10.86
N LYS A 584 19.40 -37.74 10.98
CA LYS A 584 18.69 -37.42 12.22
C LYS A 584 17.27 -36.96 11.89
N GLY A 585 16.29 -37.29 12.72
CA GLY A 585 14.88 -36.98 12.50
C GLY A 585 14.13 -38.16 11.90
N MET A 586 13.08 -37.88 11.13
CA MET A 586 12.23 -38.90 10.53
C MET A 586 12.59 -39.12 9.06
N ASP A 587 12.63 -40.39 8.64
CA ASP A 587 12.87 -40.77 7.24
C ASP A 587 11.72 -40.28 6.32
N PHE A 588 12.01 -40.11 5.04
CA PHE A 588 11.06 -39.56 4.06
C PHE A 588 9.80 -40.41 3.82
N GLY A 589 9.78 -41.64 4.35
CA GLY A 589 8.61 -42.53 4.34
C GLY A 589 7.75 -42.48 5.60
N SER A 590 8.11 -41.68 6.61
CA SER A 590 7.35 -41.55 7.87
C SER A 590 6.01 -40.84 7.65
N ASP A 591 5.05 -41.14 8.54
CA ASP A 591 3.78 -40.43 8.71
C ASP A 591 3.93 -38.92 9.03
N LYS A 592 5.12 -38.51 9.48
CA LYS A 592 5.53 -37.11 9.71
C LYS A 592 5.90 -36.35 8.44
N ILE A 593 5.91 -37.04 7.30
CA ILE A 593 6.18 -36.46 5.99
C ILE A 593 4.87 -36.43 5.21
N ARG A 594 4.16 -35.30 5.33
CA ARG A 594 2.78 -35.14 4.86
C ARG A 594 2.75 -34.75 3.40
N PHE A 595 1.78 -35.27 2.66
CA PHE A 595 1.53 -34.88 1.27
C PHE A 595 0.70 -33.60 1.24
N ILE A 596 1.10 -32.62 0.43
CA ILE A 596 0.35 -31.38 0.26
C ILE A 596 -0.68 -31.60 -0.84
N LYS A 597 -1.95 -31.69 -0.47
CA LYS A 597 -3.03 -31.69 -1.46
C LYS A 597 -3.17 -30.28 -2.06
N PRO A 598 -3.28 -30.12 -3.39
CA PRO A 598 -3.59 -28.81 -3.97
C PRO A 598 -4.99 -28.35 -3.51
N PRO A 599 -5.12 -27.28 -2.68
CA PRO A 599 -6.41 -26.91 -2.14
C PRO A 599 -7.28 -26.17 -3.18
N LYS A 600 -8.57 -26.52 -3.27
CA LYS A 600 -9.58 -25.67 -3.91
C LYS A 600 -10.02 -24.59 -2.93
N VAL A 601 -9.59 -23.36 -3.19
CA VAL A 601 -9.81 -22.20 -2.33
C VAL A 601 -11.03 -21.39 -2.79
N VAL A 602 -11.95 -21.12 -1.86
CA VAL A 602 -13.08 -20.22 -2.03
C VAL A 602 -12.95 -19.05 -1.05
N MET A 603 -13.26 -17.84 -1.51
CA MET A 603 -13.36 -16.64 -0.67
C MET A 603 -14.75 -16.03 -0.81
N LEU A 604 -15.40 -15.70 0.30
CA LEU A 604 -16.66 -14.95 0.26
C LEU A 604 -16.40 -13.45 0.17
N ALA A 605 -17.21 -12.76 -0.62
CA ALA A 605 -17.18 -11.32 -0.79
C ALA A 605 -18.61 -10.74 -0.81
N GLY A 606 -18.80 -9.44 -0.57
CA GLY A 606 -20.13 -8.83 -0.67
C GLY A 606 -20.26 -7.50 0.07
N ASP A 607 -21.48 -6.96 0.08
CA ASP A 607 -21.79 -5.59 0.53
C ASP A 607 -21.34 -5.25 1.96
N ASN A 608 -21.34 -6.23 2.87
CA ASN A 608 -20.95 -6.05 4.27
C ASN A 608 -19.50 -6.47 4.55
N VAL A 609 -18.73 -6.76 3.49
CA VAL A 609 -17.33 -7.17 3.56
C VAL A 609 -16.44 -6.03 3.09
N SER A 610 -15.33 -5.79 3.80
CA SER A 610 -14.36 -4.78 3.40
C SER A 610 -13.77 -5.13 2.04
N SER A 611 -13.99 -4.25 1.04
CA SER A 611 -13.41 -4.42 -0.29
C SER A 611 -11.88 -4.43 -0.24
N LEU A 612 -11.27 -3.63 0.65
CA LEU A 612 -9.82 -3.61 0.84
C LEU A 612 -9.30 -4.96 1.37
N ALA A 613 -9.98 -5.57 2.35
CA ALA A 613 -9.56 -6.85 2.91
C ALA A 613 -9.71 -8.00 1.90
N ILE A 614 -10.77 -7.96 1.08
CA ILE A 614 -10.93 -8.85 -0.09
C ILE A 614 -9.77 -8.65 -1.07
N GLY A 615 -9.43 -7.39 -1.35
CA GLY A 615 -8.34 -7.01 -2.23
C GLY A 615 -7.00 -7.58 -1.80
N GLU A 616 -6.68 -7.49 -0.51
CA GLU A 616 -5.42 -8.01 0.05
C GLU A 616 -5.27 -9.53 -0.13
N VAL A 617 -6.33 -10.31 0.13
CA VAL A 617 -6.33 -11.76 -0.11
C VAL A 617 -6.31 -12.06 -1.59
N TRP A 618 -7.15 -11.42 -2.40
CA TRP A 618 -7.25 -11.66 -3.84
C TRP A 618 -5.91 -11.38 -4.54
N HIS A 619 -5.32 -10.21 -4.30
CA HIS A 619 -4.02 -9.84 -4.84
C HIS A 619 -2.90 -10.77 -4.34
N TYR A 620 -2.95 -11.21 -3.08
CA TYR A 620 -1.97 -12.17 -2.58
C TYR A 620 -2.04 -13.51 -3.32
N MET A 621 -3.25 -14.07 -3.47
CA MET A 621 -3.46 -15.34 -4.17
C MET A 621 -3.08 -15.24 -5.65
N GLU A 622 -3.59 -14.23 -6.36
CA GLU A 622 -3.42 -14.12 -7.82
C GLU A 622 -2.07 -13.50 -8.22
N GLN A 623 -1.69 -12.35 -7.67
CA GLN A 623 -0.48 -11.64 -8.14
C GLN A 623 0.79 -12.11 -7.44
N GLN A 624 0.71 -12.43 -6.14
CA GLN A 624 1.90 -12.80 -5.37
C GLN A 624 2.19 -14.30 -5.46
N LEU A 625 1.21 -15.16 -5.22
CA LEU A 625 1.37 -16.62 -5.30
C LEU A 625 1.15 -17.18 -6.70
N ASP A 626 0.38 -16.50 -7.55
CA ASP A 626 -0.10 -17.05 -8.82
C ASP A 626 -0.84 -18.37 -8.57
N TYR A 627 -1.81 -18.37 -7.65
CA TYR A 627 -2.61 -19.53 -7.26
C TYR A 627 -4.12 -19.20 -7.34
N PRO A 628 -4.96 -20.09 -7.89
CA PRO A 628 -6.36 -19.79 -8.10
C PRO A 628 -7.14 -19.64 -6.79
N VAL A 629 -8.02 -18.64 -6.76
CA VAL A 629 -9.05 -18.46 -5.73
C VAL A 629 -10.39 -18.20 -6.41
N THR A 630 -11.44 -18.90 -5.97
CA THR A 630 -12.80 -18.65 -6.44
C THR A 630 -13.47 -17.65 -5.51
N ILE A 631 -13.77 -16.45 -6.02
CA ILE A 631 -14.46 -15.41 -5.25
C ILE A 631 -15.97 -15.56 -5.47
N VAL A 632 -16.73 -15.73 -4.39
CA VAL A 632 -18.18 -15.94 -4.43
C VAL A 632 -18.87 -14.82 -3.66
N GLN A 633 -19.90 -14.22 -4.27
CA GLN A 633 -20.76 -13.28 -3.57
C GLN A 633 -21.46 -14.00 -2.43
N GLU A 634 -21.47 -13.40 -1.23
CA GLU A 634 -22.05 -13.99 -0.04
C GLU A 634 -23.52 -14.37 -0.25
N SER A 635 -24.27 -13.55 -0.98
CA SER A 635 -25.67 -13.83 -1.33
C SER A 635 -25.87 -15.13 -2.10
N ASN A 636 -24.81 -15.70 -2.67
CA ASN A 636 -24.81 -16.95 -3.44
C ASN A 636 -24.11 -18.09 -2.68
N ALA A 637 -23.93 -17.98 -1.36
CA ALA A 637 -23.28 -19.02 -0.56
C ALA A 637 -24.02 -20.38 -0.62
N ASP A 638 -25.34 -20.38 -0.83
CA ASP A 638 -26.15 -21.58 -1.03
C ASP A 638 -25.79 -22.37 -2.31
N ASP A 639 -25.23 -21.69 -3.32
CA ASP A 639 -24.84 -22.32 -4.60
C ASP A 639 -23.47 -23.01 -4.53
N ILE A 640 -22.75 -22.87 -3.42
CA ILE A 640 -21.43 -23.47 -3.24
C ILE A 640 -21.56 -25.00 -3.12
N LYS A 641 -20.85 -25.71 -3.99
CA LYS A 641 -20.67 -27.17 -3.89
C LYS A 641 -19.63 -27.50 -2.81
N TRP A 642 -20.04 -27.42 -1.54
CA TRP A 642 -19.17 -27.57 -0.36
C TRP A 642 -18.27 -28.82 -0.38
N GLN A 643 -18.73 -29.93 -0.94
CA GLN A 643 -17.93 -31.17 -1.07
C GLN A 643 -16.72 -31.06 -2.01
N GLU A 644 -16.66 -30.03 -2.86
CA GLU A 644 -15.52 -29.76 -3.74
C GLU A 644 -14.56 -28.73 -3.15
N VAL A 645 -14.91 -28.07 -2.04
CA VAL A 645 -14.15 -26.96 -1.45
C VAL A 645 -13.30 -27.46 -0.29
N ASP A 646 -12.00 -27.17 -0.34
CA ASP A 646 -11.05 -27.55 0.72
C ASP A 646 -10.86 -26.41 1.72
N VAL A 647 -10.79 -25.16 1.24
CA VAL A 647 -10.51 -23.97 2.05
C VAL A 647 -11.55 -22.88 1.77
N LEU A 648 -12.14 -22.34 2.85
CA LEU A 648 -13.01 -21.17 2.84
C LEU A 648 -12.30 -20.02 3.55
N ILE A 649 -12.16 -18.87 2.88
CA ILE A 649 -11.54 -17.66 3.43
C ILE A 649 -12.62 -16.61 3.67
N LEU A 650 -12.66 -16.07 4.89
CA LEU A 650 -13.49 -14.94 5.29
C LEU A 650 -12.58 -13.78 5.73
N PRO A 651 -12.26 -12.84 4.82
CA PRO A 651 -11.58 -11.59 5.16
C PRO A 651 -12.42 -10.70 6.08
N ASN A 652 -11.88 -9.58 6.52
CA ASN A 652 -12.60 -8.66 7.41
C ASN A 652 -13.95 -8.20 6.82
N GLY A 653 -15.03 -8.44 7.57
CA GLY A 653 -16.38 -8.14 7.13
C GLY A 653 -17.40 -8.71 8.10
N GLU A 654 -18.65 -8.24 7.97
CA GLU A 654 -19.82 -8.81 8.65
C GLU A 654 -20.51 -9.79 7.70
N TYR A 655 -20.54 -11.07 8.05
CA TYR A 655 -21.07 -12.13 7.21
C TYR A 655 -22.44 -12.55 7.71
N ARG A 656 -23.47 -12.25 6.92
CA ARG A 656 -24.84 -12.75 7.15
C ARG A 656 -24.88 -14.28 7.17
N SER A 657 -23.99 -14.95 6.43
CA SER A 657 -23.84 -16.40 6.40
C SER A 657 -23.45 -17.00 7.75
N LEU A 658 -22.84 -16.22 8.66
CA LEU A 658 -22.50 -16.66 10.01
C LEU A 658 -23.62 -16.37 11.02
N SER A 659 -24.46 -15.36 10.77
CA SER A 659 -25.62 -15.05 11.63
C SER A 659 -26.89 -15.80 11.23
N ASP A 660 -27.00 -16.23 9.97
CA ASP A 660 -28.02 -17.15 9.49
C ASP A 660 -27.75 -18.59 9.98
N LYS A 661 -28.63 -19.12 10.82
CA LYS A 661 -28.42 -20.42 11.49
C LYS A 661 -28.28 -21.59 10.50
N PRO A 662 -29.14 -21.75 9.47
CA PRO A 662 -28.98 -22.80 8.46
C PRO A 662 -27.62 -22.77 7.76
N MET A 663 -27.19 -21.61 7.27
CA MET A 663 -25.90 -21.48 6.60
C MET A 663 -24.72 -21.71 7.56
N ALA A 664 -24.77 -21.14 8.77
CA ALA A 664 -23.73 -21.36 9.77
C ALA A 664 -23.56 -22.85 10.14
N GLU A 665 -24.66 -23.60 10.26
CA GLU A 665 -24.58 -25.06 10.47
C GLU A 665 -24.10 -25.81 9.22
N THR A 666 -24.41 -25.32 8.01
CA THR A 666 -23.84 -25.87 6.77
C THR A 666 -22.32 -25.74 6.75
N ILE A 667 -21.80 -24.54 7.02
CA ILE A 667 -20.35 -24.27 7.12
C ILE A 667 -19.73 -25.15 8.22
N LYS A 668 -20.34 -25.20 9.41
CA LYS A 668 -19.87 -26.04 10.53
C LYS A 668 -19.78 -27.52 10.15
N ASN A 669 -20.79 -28.05 9.48
CA ASN A 669 -20.81 -29.44 9.05
C ASN A 669 -19.81 -29.73 7.93
N TRP A 670 -19.55 -28.76 7.04
CA TRP A 670 -18.47 -28.86 6.06
C TRP A 670 -17.09 -28.89 6.74
N VAL A 671 -16.83 -28.00 7.70
CA VAL A 671 -15.58 -28.03 8.50
C VAL A 671 -15.41 -29.38 9.19
N LYS A 672 -16.45 -29.90 9.86
CA LYS A 672 -16.42 -31.22 10.52
C LYS A 672 -16.00 -32.37 9.60
N LYS A 673 -16.25 -32.26 8.30
CA LYS A 673 -15.94 -33.28 7.28
C LYS A 673 -14.55 -33.11 6.64
N GLY A 674 -13.73 -32.19 7.12
CA GLY A 674 -12.37 -31.94 6.60
C GLY A 674 -12.18 -30.57 5.95
N GLY A 675 -13.22 -29.74 5.90
CA GLY A 675 -13.10 -28.36 5.41
C GLY A 675 -12.27 -27.47 6.34
N LYS A 676 -11.60 -26.47 5.77
CA LYS A 676 -10.74 -25.53 6.50
C LYS A 676 -11.25 -24.10 6.38
N LEU A 677 -11.76 -23.55 7.47
CA LEU A 677 -12.19 -22.16 7.55
C LEU A 677 -11.02 -21.27 8.01
N ILE A 678 -10.69 -20.24 7.23
CA ILE A 678 -9.75 -19.17 7.62
C ILE A 678 -10.57 -17.90 7.84
N ALA A 679 -10.70 -17.45 9.09
CA ALA A 679 -11.44 -16.25 9.45
C ALA A 679 -10.50 -15.15 9.96
N MET A 680 -10.64 -13.94 9.43
CA MET A 680 -9.77 -12.80 9.70
C MET A 680 -10.54 -11.66 10.39
N GLU A 681 -9.89 -10.98 11.33
CA GLU A 681 -10.35 -9.73 11.96
C GLU A 681 -11.81 -9.83 12.49
N TYR A 682 -12.77 -9.10 11.91
CA TYR A 682 -14.16 -9.16 12.37
C TYR A 682 -14.90 -10.46 11.98
N ALA A 683 -14.46 -11.14 10.93
CA ALA A 683 -14.99 -12.48 10.61
C ALA A 683 -14.63 -13.48 11.71
N ALA A 684 -13.39 -13.40 12.22
CA ALA A 684 -12.93 -14.21 13.35
C ALA A 684 -13.76 -13.93 14.63
N ALA A 685 -14.15 -12.67 14.85
CA ALA A 685 -14.97 -12.29 15.99
C ALA A 685 -16.39 -12.87 15.89
N GLN A 686 -16.98 -12.89 14.70
CA GLN A 686 -18.28 -13.54 14.46
C GLN A 686 -18.20 -15.05 14.66
N VAL A 687 -17.15 -15.71 14.17
CA VAL A 687 -16.94 -17.14 14.42
C VAL A 687 -16.82 -17.44 15.92
N ALA A 688 -16.15 -16.58 16.68
CA ALA A 688 -16.05 -16.70 18.15
C ALA A 688 -17.34 -16.35 18.90
N ALA A 689 -18.31 -15.71 18.25
CA ALA A 689 -19.65 -15.52 18.82
C ALA A 689 -20.54 -16.76 18.64
N LEU A 690 -20.13 -17.70 17.78
CA LEU A 690 -20.77 -19.01 17.64
C LEU A 690 -20.29 -19.97 18.75
N ASP A 691 -21.10 -20.99 19.05
CA ASP A 691 -20.74 -22.04 20.01
C ASP A 691 -19.77 -23.07 19.40
N TRP A 692 -18.60 -22.59 18.97
CA TRP A 692 -17.56 -23.36 18.28
C TRP A 692 -16.29 -23.53 19.14
N GLY A 693 -16.35 -23.14 20.42
CA GLY A 693 -15.25 -23.31 21.37
C GLY A 693 -14.11 -22.29 21.24
N ILE A 694 -14.39 -21.15 20.60
CA ILE A 694 -13.51 -19.99 20.50
C ILE A 694 -14.24 -18.83 21.18
N LYS A 695 -13.54 -18.02 21.98
CA LYS A 695 -14.14 -16.85 22.65
C LYS A 695 -13.26 -15.62 22.51
N VAL A 696 -13.87 -14.50 22.17
CA VAL A 696 -13.22 -13.19 22.29
C VAL A 696 -12.90 -12.95 23.76
N LYS A 697 -11.68 -12.51 24.05
CA LYS A 697 -11.26 -12.14 25.40
C LYS A 697 -12.08 -10.94 25.87
N LYS A 698 -12.80 -11.11 26.98
CA LYS A 698 -13.56 -10.03 27.63
C LYS A 698 -12.65 -9.20 28.53
N ASP A 699 -13.02 -7.95 28.72
CA ASP A 699 -12.34 -7.03 29.63
C ASP A 699 -12.64 -7.43 31.09
N GLU A 700 -11.63 -7.37 31.97
CA GLU A 700 -11.77 -7.72 33.39
C GLU A 700 -12.51 -6.64 34.21
N GLU A 701 -12.66 -5.42 33.66
CA GLU A 701 -13.21 -4.24 34.37
C GLU A 701 -14.75 -4.21 34.46
N ASP A 702 -15.48 -5.06 33.74
CA ASP A 702 -16.96 -5.10 33.75
C ASP A 702 -17.57 -5.80 34.99
N LYS A 703 -16.77 -6.20 35.99
CA LYS A 703 -17.23 -7.04 37.10
C LYS A 703 -17.57 -6.33 38.41
N ASP A 704 -17.25 -5.05 38.58
CA ASP A 704 -17.36 -4.38 39.90
C ASP A 704 -18.16 -3.05 39.93
N ALA A 705 -19.01 -2.76 38.93
CA ALA A 705 -19.94 -1.62 39.02
C ALA A 705 -21.27 -2.04 39.66
N GLY A 706 -21.37 -1.91 40.99
CA GLY A 706 -22.66 -1.98 41.68
C GLY A 706 -23.60 -0.85 41.22
N PRO A 707 -24.92 -1.08 41.10
CA PRO A 707 -25.86 -0.01 40.83
C PRO A 707 -25.93 0.90 42.07
N ASP A 708 -26.00 2.22 41.87
CA ASP A 708 -26.46 3.25 42.85
C ASP A 708 -25.46 4.29 43.38
N ALA A 709 -24.28 4.50 42.76
CA ALA A 709 -23.51 5.74 42.94
C ALA A 709 -23.43 6.53 41.63
N PRO A 710 -23.67 7.86 41.61
CA PRO A 710 -23.40 8.67 40.42
C PRO A 710 -21.90 8.63 40.12
N ASP A 711 -21.53 8.03 39.00
CA ASP A 711 -20.15 8.04 38.53
C ASP A 711 -19.83 9.40 37.90
N TYR A 712 -19.25 10.30 38.69
CA TYR A 712 -18.81 11.60 38.20
C TYR A 712 -17.68 11.51 37.15
N THR A 713 -17.09 10.33 36.90
CA THR A 713 -16.16 10.12 35.77
C THR A 713 -16.86 10.09 34.40
N ASP A 714 -18.19 9.93 34.39
CA ASP A 714 -19.02 10.11 33.18
C ASP A 714 -19.21 11.58 32.81
N LEU A 715 -18.95 12.52 33.74
CA LEU A 715 -18.98 13.96 33.45
C LEU A 715 -17.74 14.38 32.66
N LYS A 716 -17.79 14.17 31.34
CA LYS A 716 -16.72 14.57 30.41
C LYS A 716 -17.03 15.94 29.81
N ALA A 717 -16.03 16.83 29.82
CA ALA A 717 -16.12 18.07 29.06
C ALA A 717 -16.20 17.76 27.56
N TYR A 718 -17.23 18.24 26.85
CA TYR A 718 -17.41 18.01 25.42
C TYR A 718 -16.21 18.47 24.57
N ALA A 719 -15.50 19.51 25.01
CA ALA A 719 -14.27 20.00 24.38
C ALA A 719 -13.15 18.94 24.34
N ASN A 720 -13.18 17.95 25.25
CA ASN A 720 -12.18 16.89 25.34
C ASN A 720 -12.60 15.59 24.62
N ARG A 721 -13.74 15.54 23.93
CA ARG A 721 -14.31 14.30 23.35
C ARG A 721 -13.30 13.53 22.48
N GLU A 722 -12.51 14.23 21.67
CA GLU A 722 -11.51 13.62 20.77
C GLU A 722 -10.31 13.08 21.56
N ARG A 723 -9.89 13.77 22.62
CA ARG A 723 -8.84 13.30 23.54
C ARG A 723 -9.31 12.11 24.37
N GLU A 724 -10.59 12.08 24.74
CA GLU A 724 -11.19 10.95 25.45
C GLU A 724 -11.28 9.71 24.54
N SER A 725 -11.64 9.86 23.25
CA SER A 725 -11.66 8.72 22.31
C SER A 725 -10.27 8.14 22.06
N VAL A 726 -9.21 8.96 22.13
CA VAL A 726 -7.81 8.50 21.98
C VAL A 726 -7.39 7.49 23.03
N LYS A 727 -7.98 7.50 24.24
CA LYS A 727 -7.64 6.53 25.30
C LYS A 727 -7.92 5.08 24.91
N GLN A 728 -8.88 4.88 24.00
CA GLN A 728 -9.29 3.56 23.49
C GLN A 728 -8.80 3.29 22.06
N PHE A 729 -8.22 4.30 21.40
CA PHE A 729 -7.80 4.23 19.99
C PHE A 729 -6.45 3.52 19.81
N ILE A 730 -6.32 2.78 18.70
CA ILE A 730 -5.07 2.15 18.26
C ILE A 730 -4.95 2.31 16.73
N PRO A 731 -4.41 3.44 16.26
CA PRO A 731 -4.29 3.70 14.83
C PRO A 731 -3.35 2.70 14.16
N GLY A 732 -2.33 2.22 14.87
CA GLY A 732 -1.43 1.18 14.40
C GLY A 732 -0.18 1.07 15.26
N ALA A 733 0.02 -0.08 15.89
CA ALA A 733 1.16 -0.34 16.78
C ALA A 733 1.74 -1.73 16.57
N ILE A 734 3.05 -1.87 16.79
CA ILE A 734 3.78 -3.11 16.61
C ILE A 734 3.87 -3.84 17.94
N TYR A 735 3.41 -5.08 17.95
CA TYR A 735 3.52 -6.00 19.08
C TYR A 735 4.34 -7.22 18.70
N ARG A 736 5.16 -7.69 19.65
CA ARG A 736 5.76 -9.02 19.58
C ARG A 736 4.69 -10.08 19.85
N VAL A 737 4.69 -11.12 19.03
CA VAL A 737 3.89 -12.33 19.21
C VAL A 737 4.84 -13.48 19.46
N ASP A 738 4.59 -14.22 20.53
CA ASP A 738 5.24 -15.49 20.80
C ASP A 738 4.58 -16.55 19.93
N LEU A 739 5.36 -17.20 19.05
CA LEU A 739 4.88 -18.23 18.13
C LEU A 739 5.31 -19.63 18.59
N ASP A 740 4.37 -20.57 18.54
CA ASP A 740 4.65 -22.00 18.56
C ASP A 740 5.08 -22.47 17.16
N THR A 741 6.38 -22.44 16.91
CA THR A 741 6.99 -22.84 15.63
C THR A 741 6.94 -24.34 15.36
N THR A 742 6.39 -25.14 16.28
CA THR A 742 6.17 -26.59 16.06
C THR A 742 4.83 -26.86 15.38
N HIS A 743 3.91 -25.90 15.38
CA HIS A 743 2.63 -26.01 14.70
C HIS A 743 2.75 -25.59 13.21
N PRO A 744 2.10 -26.29 12.24
CA PRO A 744 2.22 -26.00 10.81
C PRO A 744 1.93 -24.56 10.40
N LEU A 745 0.99 -23.91 11.08
CA LEU A 745 0.67 -22.49 10.89
C LEU A 745 1.91 -21.58 11.05
N ALA A 746 2.90 -21.95 11.86
CA ALA A 746 4.09 -21.14 12.15
C ALA A 746 5.39 -21.72 11.55
N PHE A 747 5.32 -22.68 10.63
CA PHE A 747 6.51 -23.14 9.91
C PHE A 747 7.19 -21.98 9.15
N GLY A 748 8.52 -21.99 9.13
CA GLY A 748 9.35 -20.93 8.54
C GLY A 748 9.56 -19.68 9.39
N TYR A 749 8.99 -19.66 10.61
CA TYR A 749 9.20 -18.56 11.56
C TYR A 749 10.21 -18.90 12.65
N SER A 750 10.79 -17.84 13.22
CA SER A 750 11.39 -17.91 14.55
C SER A 750 10.28 -17.89 15.63
N PRO A 751 10.58 -18.24 16.89
CA PRO A 751 9.61 -18.13 18.00
C PRO A 751 9.08 -16.72 18.27
N ARG A 752 9.57 -15.71 17.54
CA ARG A 752 9.11 -14.32 17.61
C ARG A 752 8.59 -13.89 16.25
N TYR A 753 7.34 -13.41 16.25
CA TYR A 753 6.71 -12.69 15.15
C TYR A 753 6.38 -11.27 15.58
N TYR A 754 6.20 -10.38 14.62
CA TYR A 754 5.80 -9.00 14.86
C TYR A 754 4.51 -8.74 14.09
N THR A 755 3.45 -8.43 14.83
CA THR A 755 2.15 -8.08 14.26
C THR A 755 1.95 -6.58 14.26
N LEU A 756 1.19 -6.08 13.29
CA LEU A 756 0.66 -4.71 13.29
C LEU A 756 -0.76 -4.76 13.85
N LYS A 757 -0.92 -4.29 15.09
CA LYS A 757 -2.21 -4.14 15.75
C LYS A 757 -2.87 -2.83 15.33
N ILE A 758 -4.07 -2.93 14.78
CA ILE A 758 -4.94 -1.79 14.44
C ILE A 758 -6.25 -1.80 15.23
N ASP A 759 -6.42 -2.77 16.12
CA ASP A 759 -7.52 -2.86 17.08
C ASP A 759 -7.07 -3.57 18.37
N SER A 760 -7.97 -3.64 19.36
CA SER A 760 -7.69 -4.20 20.69
C SER A 760 -8.03 -5.68 20.85
N ARG A 761 -8.58 -6.35 19.83
CA ARG A 761 -9.15 -7.68 19.93
C ARG A 761 -8.06 -8.71 20.20
N LEU A 762 -8.41 -9.63 21.09
CA LEU A 762 -7.68 -10.82 21.47
C LEU A 762 -8.70 -11.91 21.79
N TYR A 763 -8.25 -13.15 21.79
CA TYR A 763 -9.08 -14.30 22.11
C TYR A 763 -8.58 -14.98 23.39
N GLU A 764 -9.48 -15.62 24.12
CA GLU A 764 -9.13 -16.46 25.26
C GLU A 764 -8.22 -17.62 24.79
N PHE A 765 -7.41 -18.15 25.70
CA PHE A 765 -6.65 -19.36 25.39
C PHE A 765 -7.61 -20.51 25.07
N ILE A 766 -7.39 -21.13 23.92
CA ILE A 766 -8.12 -22.31 23.48
C ILE A 766 -7.64 -23.48 24.33
N SER A 767 -8.52 -24.01 25.19
CA SER A 767 -8.17 -24.97 26.24
C SER A 767 -8.42 -26.44 25.88
N SER A 768 -9.31 -26.73 24.91
CA SER A 768 -9.55 -28.08 24.38
C SER A 768 -9.66 -28.06 22.85
N ASP A 769 -9.19 -29.12 22.20
CA ASP A 769 -9.27 -29.36 20.74
C ASP A 769 -8.81 -28.17 19.90
N GLY A 770 -7.67 -27.57 20.25
CA GLY A 770 -7.10 -26.46 19.49
C GLY A 770 -5.75 -25.99 20.03
N TRP A 771 -5.15 -25.08 19.27
CA TRP A 771 -3.77 -24.64 19.41
C TRP A 771 -3.69 -23.11 19.51
N ASN A 772 -2.95 -22.64 20.51
CA ASN A 772 -2.66 -21.22 20.73
C ASN A 772 -1.35 -20.84 20.02
N VAL A 773 -1.37 -20.87 18.69
CA VAL A 773 -0.15 -20.78 17.86
C VAL A 773 0.57 -19.45 18.03
N GLY A 774 -0.17 -18.35 18.08
CA GLY A 774 0.37 -17.02 18.31
C GLY A 774 -0.30 -16.34 19.47
N VAL A 775 0.49 -15.95 20.47
CA VAL A 775 0.00 -15.27 21.67
C VAL A 775 0.74 -13.97 21.92
N ILE A 776 0.01 -12.95 22.34
CA ILE A 776 0.61 -11.73 22.91
C ILE A 776 0.68 -11.94 24.42
N LYS A 777 1.88 -11.91 24.98
CA LYS A 777 2.13 -11.93 26.43
C LYS A 777 2.27 -10.51 26.97
N LYS A 778 2.29 -10.38 28.30
CA LYS A 778 2.64 -9.12 28.97
C LYS A 778 3.97 -8.53 28.47
N ASP A 779 4.03 -7.20 28.38
CA ASP A 779 5.22 -6.41 28.00
C ASP A 779 5.74 -6.65 26.56
N ASN A 780 4.84 -7.02 25.63
CA ASN A 780 5.17 -7.28 24.21
C ASN A 780 5.01 -6.07 23.27
N TYR A 781 4.59 -4.90 23.76
CA TYR A 781 4.49 -3.66 22.95
C TYR A 781 5.88 -3.16 22.54
N LEU A 782 6.04 -2.68 21.29
CA LEU A 782 7.33 -2.19 20.77
C LEU A 782 7.28 -0.73 20.30
N SER A 783 6.36 -0.40 19.39
CA SER A 783 6.35 0.91 18.70
C SER A 783 4.94 1.28 18.21
N GLY A 784 4.72 2.56 17.89
CA GLY A 784 3.42 3.11 17.48
C GLY A 784 2.53 3.56 18.64
N PHE A 785 1.43 4.24 18.35
CA PHE A 785 0.50 4.73 19.34
C PHE A 785 -0.50 3.65 19.76
N VAL A 786 -0.70 3.53 21.08
CA VAL A 786 -1.80 2.76 21.67
C VAL A 786 -2.36 3.59 22.82
N GLY A 787 -3.66 3.83 22.80
CA GLY A 787 -4.38 4.49 23.88
C GLY A 787 -4.11 3.79 25.22
N ALA A 788 -3.96 4.58 26.30
CA ALA A 788 -3.50 4.07 27.60
C ALA A 788 -4.38 2.93 28.16
N GLU A 789 -5.70 3.01 27.97
CA GLU A 789 -6.64 1.97 28.42
C GLU A 789 -6.57 0.74 27.51
N THR A 790 -6.51 0.93 26.19
CA THR A 790 -6.30 -0.17 25.24
C THR A 790 -4.98 -0.91 25.48
N ARG A 791 -3.92 -0.20 25.84
CA ARG A 791 -2.61 -0.80 26.10
C ARG A 791 -2.62 -1.77 27.28
N LYS A 792 -3.47 -1.53 28.30
CA LYS A 792 -3.63 -2.44 29.45
C LYS A 792 -4.29 -3.77 29.05
N ARG A 793 -5.12 -3.76 28.00
CA ARG A 793 -5.94 -4.88 27.53
C ARG A 793 -5.21 -5.81 26.54
N ILE A 794 -4.30 -5.26 25.73
CA ILE A 794 -3.54 -6.04 24.73
C ILE A 794 -2.38 -6.82 25.41
N LYS A 795 -2.74 -7.87 26.13
CA LYS A 795 -1.83 -8.84 26.76
C LYS A 795 -2.55 -10.16 27.03
N ASP A 796 -1.79 -11.22 27.23
CA ASP A 796 -2.23 -12.54 27.66
C ASP A 796 -3.46 -13.04 26.87
N GLY A 797 -3.31 -13.13 25.56
CA GLY A 797 -4.39 -13.55 24.66
C GLY A 797 -3.88 -14.05 23.31
N VAL A 798 -4.74 -14.80 22.64
CA VAL A 798 -4.48 -15.42 21.34
C VAL A 798 -4.74 -14.42 20.22
N ILE A 799 -3.85 -14.42 19.25
CA ILE A 799 -3.95 -13.65 18.00
C ILE A 799 -4.02 -14.58 16.78
N PHE A 800 -3.31 -15.72 16.83
CA PHE A 800 -3.38 -16.75 15.81
C PHE A 800 -3.72 -18.07 16.50
N GLY A 801 -4.89 -18.61 16.19
CA GLY A 801 -5.40 -19.83 16.81
C GLY A 801 -5.86 -20.82 15.75
N VAL A 802 -5.79 -22.11 16.08
CA VAL A 802 -6.37 -23.18 15.26
C VAL A 802 -7.26 -24.02 16.14
N LYS A 803 -8.55 -24.08 15.82
CA LYS A 803 -9.52 -24.94 16.50
C LYS A 803 -9.78 -26.16 15.62
N GLU A 804 -9.54 -27.34 16.18
CA GLU A 804 -9.88 -28.60 15.53
C GLU A 804 -11.39 -28.83 15.66
N MET A 805 -12.01 -29.28 14.57
CA MET A 805 -13.44 -29.56 14.54
C MET A 805 -13.71 -30.74 13.62
N GLY A 806 -13.96 -31.92 14.20
CA GLY A 806 -14.11 -33.15 13.42
C GLY A 806 -12.80 -33.51 12.72
N SER A 807 -12.83 -33.61 11.39
CA SER A 807 -11.63 -33.83 10.57
C SER A 807 -11.05 -32.56 9.94
N GLY A 808 -11.66 -31.39 10.19
CA GLY A 808 -11.22 -30.10 9.64
C GLY A 808 -10.86 -29.08 10.72
N GLN A 809 -10.60 -27.85 10.28
CA GLN A 809 -10.03 -26.80 11.13
C GLN A 809 -10.73 -25.45 10.95
N VAL A 810 -10.74 -24.68 12.03
CA VAL A 810 -11.00 -23.24 12.01
C VAL A 810 -9.72 -22.52 12.39
N VAL A 811 -9.11 -21.85 11.42
CA VAL A 811 -7.95 -20.98 11.59
C VAL A 811 -8.44 -19.56 11.85
N LEU A 812 -8.04 -19.02 13.00
CA LEU A 812 -8.42 -17.72 13.48
C LEU A 812 -7.22 -16.76 13.40
N MET A 813 -7.41 -15.63 12.72
CA MET A 813 -6.43 -14.57 12.61
C MET A 813 -7.05 -13.26 13.13
N ALA A 814 -6.71 -12.88 14.35
CA ALA A 814 -7.25 -11.65 14.97
C ALA A 814 -6.80 -10.39 14.22
N ASP A 815 -5.53 -10.39 13.79
CA ASP A 815 -4.95 -9.33 12.97
C ASP A 815 -4.82 -9.79 11.52
N ASN A 816 -4.74 -8.84 10.60
CA ASN A 816 -4.55 -9.09 9.19
C ASN A 816 -3.07 -9.34 8.83
N PRO A 817 -2.67 -10.59 8.47
CA PRO A 817 -1.29 -10.87 8.08
C PRO A 817 -0.90 -10.33 6.70
N LEU A 818 -1.86 -9.87 5.90
CA LEU A 818 -1.67 -9.38 4.54
C LEU A 818 -1.78 -7.84 4.45
N PHE A 819 -1.84 -7.15 5.59
CA PHE A 819 -2.17 -5.73 5.70
C PHE A 819 -1.44 -4.87 4.66
N ARG A 820 -2.25 -4.23 3.79
CA ARG A 820 -1.87 -3.36 2.67
C ARG A 820 -0.76 -3.93 1.78
N SER A 821 -0.60 -5.25 1.74
CA SER A 821 0.47 -5.98 1.04
C SER A 821 1.91 -5.60 1.40
N PHE A 822 2.17 -4.68 2.34
CA PHE A 822 3.52 -4.29 2.75
C PHE A 822 4.02 -5.02 4.00
N TRP A 823 3.11 -5.57 4.82
CA TRP A 823 3.48 -6.38 5.99
C TRP A 823 3.97 -7.78 5.58
N GLU A 824 5.15 -7.82 4.96
CA GLU A 824 5.74 -9.02 4.34
C GLU A 824 5.85 -10.19 5.31
N ASN A 825 6.16 -9.90 6.57
CA ASN A 825 6.35 -10.91 7.60
C ASN A 825 5.10 -11.74 7.88
N GLY A 826 3.88 -11.22 7.64
CA GLY A 826 2.64 -11.97 7.89
C GLY A 826 2.25 -12.94 6.76
N LYS A 827 2.73 -12.70 5.54
CA LYS A 827 2.28 -13.43 4.34
C LYS A 827 2.54 -14.93 4.39
N LEU A 828 3.68 -15.36 4.94
CA LEU A 828 3.98 -16.80 5.07
C LEU A 828 3.02 -17.51 6.03
N LEU A 829 2.56 -16.83 7.08
CA LEU A 829 1.54 -17.32 8.02
C LEU A 829 0.22 -17.62 7.28
N PHE A 830 -0.17 -16.74 6.36
CA PHE A 830 -1.36 -16.95 5.53
C PHE A 830 -1.18 -18.12 4.56
N ALA A 831 -0.01 -18.23 3.91
CA ALA A 831 0.31 -19.40 3.09
C ALA A 831 0.25 -20.71 3.89
N ASN A 832 0.79 -20.72 5.11
CA ASN A 832 0.73 -21.89 5.99
C ASN A 832 -0.70 -22.30 6.33
N ALA A 833 -1.58 -21.31 6.60
CA ALA A 833 -2.99 -21.56 6.85
C ALA A 833 -3.67 -22.23 5.63
N VAL A 834 -3.35 -21.78 4.42
CA VAL A 834 -3.90 -22.36 3.18
C VAL A 834 -3.34 -23.76 2.92
N PHE A 835 -2.02 -23.92 2.90
CA PHE A 835 -1.36 -25.11 2.34
C PHE A 835 -0.95 -26.19 3.35
N PHE A 836 -0.74 -25.86 4.64
CA PHE A 836 -0.14 -26.80 5.60
C PHE A 836 -1.06 -27.20 6.75
N VAL A 837 -1.85 -26.27 7.30
CA VAL A 837 -2.71 -26.58 8.45
C VAL A 837 -3.73 -27.66 8.07
N GLY A 838 -3.72 -28.80 8.76
CA GLY A 838 -4.69 -29.89 8.55
C GLY A 838 -4.30 -30.96 7.52
N GLU A 839 -3.12 -30.87 6.90
CA GLU A 839 -2.64 -31.88 5.92
C GLU A 839 -2.17 -33.20 6.55
#